data_AF-A0A182R8A9-F1
#
_entry.id   AF-A0A182R8A9-F1
#
_cell.length_a   1.000
_cell.length_b   1.000
_cell.length_c   1.000
_cell.angle_alpha   90.00
_cell.angle_beta   90.00
_cell.angle_gamma   90.00
#
_symmetry.space_group_name_H-M   'P 1'
#
loop_
_entity.id
_entity.type
_entity.pdbx_description
1 polymer ?
#
loop_
_entity_poly.entity_id
_entity_poly.type
_entity_poly.pdbx_seq_one_letter_code
_entity_poly.pdbx_strand_id
1 'polypeptide(L)'
;MNGPPGLSIFNDGLSINLNNSALDKQRAREEEELLEDQKRLQNQLATEMETAFDDVECDDNDTLDSFTHRYSDGDDDDDTGRSGKRPPAPSEPLPGMSSIPMIGHAAEQLGQVHPMNDYGGAAARELRLLLESKTRELEHVTRELYEQRHKHDQQIGELEKKLLIEQAEKDRANMTCIQTRELLVQSKTKISETEDMNDKLRAKISGLEDENVKLVGELEQKNVMLQDSLHRYRMLEQNSTQKADRHTDALLKQTEERHNAKVTMMQQQIDNLRSELDTRQQDCRRLEARYAELQKSREAMLMEQSETVQRLQDQLEDSQRQCSNLLSKSKNQGDFEQERLRMRNRIHALEQEQSGMQQTIHNLTNRLEKTNAELELMDSIIHGGQPDIEEEEPAGDGKRLLNVADATTGAYTFAQRNLIGSTPNNNAPSLRDRGGGDSDNRVVRLKNELRVCMTGQKEKRELIRQLEANLQAKDHELEQLKKDESETLVQMNQYKEEAFRLASKCRILEQELEKLTTDESSTRKNHERSITTGSGGLNRRRSSSDLRQEAFLEDKIFTLQQEKMAADEQIQLLERENKQLSEKCATATNDSSCVATLKLEVEKQKFLLLDAQKECDRLKRLYIEVSGAKEEIGRELATLRSQDSAKQIAVLQEQVVSLERALQLAELKASELAKLLDKEKTDHEQLMRQMSSNNMRTSDGKGNNAAGSTSCSKCIDGLTQLSKLEIENLKLQSSCSSQLREIAELKVQLNDQLATVTELHKRLDLKAERDQLIDELKEKAAQFEQIIRNQISNNSSSTTCDSATSPRKVSSRDVSVGTDEELTRDPPLEDPETRRQLRELEQKVREEVAKVYAGKVNQIEEKFFAQFNRFKENIDTLKNELYDRVAELKVRNQEVEVLKCAIVTEREKMTELLTQKDTDARSLFDKQSELMGKYKAELANGQKKVQFLERELQEKRELVASERQSMEKLIAQITAERKMFHEREQEMNDRFKEVEVEYQKSLDLVTEKYQSAKKTALNYKKYAEDKEQHMLKEYDRIKEGYNVALQKVQTRMKEALESKEQSLRERMAKLETEYETKLQRIGQKS
;
A
#
# COMPACT_ATOMS: atom_id res chain seq x y z
N MET A 1 43.07 19.09 34.29
CA MET A 1 41.90 18.24 34.55
C MET A 1 41.23 18.01 33.21
N ASN A 2 41.46 16.84 32.61
CA ASN A 2 41.27 16.67 31.17
C ASN A 2 40.31 15.50 30.93
N GLY A 3 39.22 15.74 30.22
CA GLY A 3 38.37 14.69 29.63
C GLY A 3 38.50 14.73 28.11
N PRO A 4 38.77 13.61 27.42
CA PRO A 4 38.92 13.61 25.96
C PRO A 4 37.57 13.70 25.24
N PRO A 5 37.49 14.30 24.04
CA PRO A 5 36.29 14.29 23.21
C PRO A 5 36.07 12.92 22.57
N GLY A 6 34.80 12.55 22.36
CA GLY A 6 34.44 11.33 21.62
C GLY A 6 34.70 11.48 20.12
N LEU A 7 35.30 10.46 19.51
CA LEU A 7 35.52 10.37 18.07
C LEU A 7 34.41 9.55 17.37
N SER A 8 34.05 9.98 16.16
CA SER A 8 33.05 9.30 15.33
C SER A 8 33.65 8.07 14.63
N ILE A 9 32.86 7.00 14.51
CA ILE A 9 33.29 5.69 13.95
C ILE A 9 32.87 5.52 12.47
N PHE A 10 32.41 6.60 11.81
CA PHE A 10 32.02 6.58 10.40
C PHE A 10 32.75 7.62 9.54
N ASN A 11 34.07 7.45 9.42
CA ASN A 11 34.86 7.75 8.22
C ASN A 11 36.30 7.26 8.41
N ASP A 12 36.72 6.27 7.62
CA ASP A 12 38.03 6.28 6.96
C ASP A 12 38.14 5.15 5.93
N GLY A 13 38.64 5.49 4.74
CA GLY A 13 38.90 4.54 3.66
C GLY A 13 40.39 4.30 3.50
N LEU A 14 40.94 3.30 4.21
CA LEU A 14 42.35 2.90 4.09
C LEU A 14 42.46 1.41 3.77
N SER A 15 43.17 1.10 2.67
CA SER A 15 43.35 -0.28 2.21
C SER A 15 44.35 -1.03 3.09
N ILE A 16 43.88 -2.04 3.83
CA ILE A 16 44.74 -2.89 4.65
C ILE A 16 45.47 -3.89 3.74
N ASN A 17 46.74 -3.61 3.45
CA ASN A 17 47.62 -4.53 2.75
C ASN A 17 48.08 -5.65 3.72
N LEU A 18 47.40 -6.80 3.68
CA LEU A 18 47.79 -7.99 4.45
C LEU A 18 49.04 -8.64 3.84
N ASN A 19 50.10 -8.77 4.64
CA ASN A 19 51.41 -9.23 4.19
C ASN A 19 51.56 -10.76 4.37
N ASN A 20 50.98 -11.53 3.45
CA ASN A 20 50.84 -12.99 3.56
C ASN A 20 52.15 -13.78 3.74
N SER A 21 53.30 -13.22 3.34
CA SER A 21 54.60 -13.92 3.28
C SER A 21 55.07 -14.55 4.60
N ALA A 22 54.55 -14.12 5.77
CA ALA A 22 54.84 -14.76 7.06
C ALA A 22 54.07 -16.07 7.28
N LEU A 23 52.77 -16.10 6.94
CA LEU A 23 51.89 -17.26 7.14
C LEU A 23 52.25 -18.40 6.18
N ASP A 24 52.52 -18.07 4.91
CA ASP A 24 52.90 -19.06 3.89
C ASP A 24 54.23 -19.75 4.25
N LYS A 25 55.18 -19.02 4.83
CA LYS A 25 56.47 -19.55 5.31
C LYS A 25 56.38 -20.41 6.57
N GLN A 26 55.33 -20.25 7.36
CA GLN A 26 55.07 -21.12 8.49
C GLN A 26 54.40 -22.42 8.02
N ARG A 27 53.35 -22.31 7.19
CA ARG A 27 52.65 -23.48 6.65
C ARG A 27 53.57 -24.40 5.84
N ALA A 28 54.49 -23.84 5.04
CA ALA A 28 55.47 -24.61 4.28
C ALA A 28 56.44 -25.42 5.16
N ARG A 29 56.70 -24.98 6.41
CA ARG A 29 57.52 -25.74 7.37
C ARG A 29 56.73 -26.83 8.07
N GLU A 30 55.49 -26.55 8.42
CA GLU A 30 54.55 -27.54 8.98
C GLU A 30 54.31 -28.69 7.97
N GLU A 31 54.31 -28.39 6.66
CA GLU A 31 54.23 -29.35 5.57
C GLU A 31 55.55 -30.11 5.32
N GLU A 32 56.72 -29.46 5.48
CA GLU A 32 58.04 -30.09 5.39
C GLU A 32 58.31 -31.05 6.57
N GLU A 33 57.93 -30.68 7.80
CA GLU A 33 58.06 -31.51 9.01
C GLU A 33 57.16 -32.76 8.95
N LEU A 34 55.94 -32.65 8.41
CA LEU A 34 55.05 -33.79 8.15
C LEU A 34 55.63 -34.79 7.14
N LEU A 35 56.33 -34.29 6.10
CA LEU A 35 57.00 -35.15 5.11
C LEU A 35 58.24 -35.85 5.69
N GLU A 36 59.01 -35.18 6.57
CA GLU A 36 60.11 -35.84 7.29
C GLU A 36 59.59 -36.92 8.24
N ASP A 37 58.50 -36.70 8.97
CA ASP A 37 57.93 -37.71 9.87
C ASP A 37 57.29 -38.88 9.13
N GLN A 38 56.60 -38.65 8.00
CA GLN A 38 56.10 -39.73 7.15
C GLN A 38 57.26 -40.59 6.60
N LYS A 39 58.39 -39.96 6.25
CA LYS A 39 59.61 -40.66 5.81
C LYS A 39 60.31 -41.40 6.96
N ARG A 40 60.28 -40.84 8.19
CA ARG A 40 60.75 -41.52 9.41
C ARG A 40 59.96 -42.80 9.67
N LEU A 41 58.64 -42.73 9.55
CA LEU A 41 57.73 -43.86 9.72
C LEU A 41 57.92 -44.93 8.62
N GLN A 42 58.11 -44.52 7.36
CA GLN A 42 58.42 -45.46 6.27
C GLN A 42 59.77 -46.17 6.47
N ASN A 43 60.80 -45.48 6.95
CA ASN A 43 62.09 -46.08 7.26
C ASN A 43 61.99 -47.07 8.44
N GLN A 44 61.20 -46.75 9.47
CA GLN A 44 60.93 -47.67 10.59
C GLN A 44 60.22 -48.93 10.11
N LEU A 45 59.12 -48.78 9.35
CA LEU A 45 58.37 -49.91 8.78
C LEU A 45 59.23 -50.76 7.83
N ALA A 46 60.14 -50.16 7.07
CA ALA A 46 61.09 -50.88 6.23
C ALA A 46 62.10 -51.69 7.07
N THR A 47 62.57 -51.14 8.19
CA THR A 47 63.50 -51.83 9.11
C THR A 47 62.82 -53.01 9.81
N GLU A 48 61.55 -52.84 10.22
CA GLU A 48 60.72 -53.94 10.77
C GLU A 48 60.47 -55.03 9.71
N MET A 49 60.12 -54.65 8.48
CA MET A 49 59.95 -55.59 7.36
C MET A 49 61.24 -56.35 7.00
N GLU A 50 62.41 -55.71 7.12
CA GLU A 50 63.71 -56.33 6.83
C GLU A 50 64.20 -57.27 7.94
N THR A 51 63.69 -57.11 9.17
CA THR A 51 64.04 -57.96 10.33
C THR A 51 63.00 -59.02 10.68
N ALA A 52 61.74 -58.89 10.24
CA ALA A 52 60.64 -59.80 10.57
C ALA A 52 60.74 -61.24 10.00
N PHE A 53 61.77 -61.57 9.23
CA PHE A 53 61.90 -62.87 8.54
C PHE A 53 63.20 -63.63 8.83
N ASP A 54 64.17 -63.07 9.56
CA ASP A 54 65.45 -63.73 9.89
C ASP A 54 65.32 -64.80 10.99
N ASP A 55 64.23 -64.77 11.77
CA ASP A 55 64.05 -65.58 13.00
C ASP A 55 63.37 -66.96 12.78
N VAL A 56 63.06 -67.36 11.54
CA VAL A 56 62.20 -68.53 11.24
C VAL A 56 62.95 -69.71 10.63
N GLU A 57 63.79 -70.38 11.43
CA GLU A 57 64.13 -71.80 11.18
C GLU A 57 63.00 -72.69 11.72
N CYS A 58 62.38 -73.49 10.85
CA CYS A 58 61.28 -74.38 11.21
C CYS A 58 61.80 -75.69 11.82
N ASP A 59 61.45 -75.98 13.07
CA ASP A 59 61.62 -77.30 13.69
C ASP A 59 60.21 -77.88 13.99
N ASP A 60 59.72 -78.74 13.09
CA ASP A 60 58.37 -79.33 13.16
C ASP A 60 58.29 -80.40 14.26
N ASN A 61 57.48 -80.21 15.32
CA ASN A 61 56.76 -81.28 16.03
C ASN A 61 55.73 -80.79 17.09
N ASP A 62 54.93 -81.74 17.59
CA ASP A 62 54.19 -81.73 18.87
C ASP A 62 52.95 -80.81 19.07
N THR A 63 51.96 -80.97 18.20
CA THR A 63 50.78 -81.85 18.47
C THR A 63 50.14 -81.90 19.89
N LEU A 64 48.86 -81.46 19.99
CA LEU A 64 47.80 -81.83 21.00
C LEU A 64 48.04 -81.40 22.49
N ASP A 65 47.09 -81.02 23.35
CA ASP A 65 45.63 -81.21 23.48
C ASP A 65 45.06 -80.38 24.68
N SER A 66 43.73 -80.32 24.82
CA SER A 66 42.96 -80.22 26.09
C SER A 66 43.05 -78.97 27.01
N PHE A 67 42.09 -78.68 27.92
CA PHE A 67 40.60 -78.70 27.90
C PHE A 67 40.09 -78.14 29.27
N THR A 68 38.87 -77.56 29.30
CA THR A 68 37.97 -77.41 30.49
C THR A 68 38.44 -76.76 31.81
N HIS A 69 37.88 -75.59 32.16
CA HIS A 69 36.98 -75.31 33.32
C HIS A 69 36.43 -73.86 33.18
N ARG A 70 35.19 -73.42 33.48
CA ARG A 70 34.06 -73.73 34.40
C ARG A 70 34.06 -73.00 35.76
N TYR A 71 32.91 -72.34 36.05
CA TYR A 71 32.50 -71.62 37.29
C TYR A 71 33.29 -70.33 37.59
N SER A 72 32.78 -69.31 38.28
CA SER A 72 31.44 -68.96 38.84
C SER A 72 31.32 -67.41 38.75
N ASP A 73 30.22 -66.76 38.36
CA ASP A 73 28.99 -66.46 39.13
C ASP A 73 29.21 -66.10 40.62
N GLY A 74 28.78 -64.89 41.02
CA GLY A 74 28.97 -64.31 42.36
C GLY A 74 28.90 -62.77 42.38
N ASP A 75 27.77 -62.23 42.81
CA ASP A 75 27.58 -60.80 43.14
C ASP A 75 28.26 -60.42 44.47
N ASP A 76 28.62 -59.14 44.64
CA ASP A 76 28.01 -58.23 45.62
C ASP A 76 28.77 -56.87 45.71
N ASP A 77 28.05 -55.83 46.15
CA ASP A 77 28.59 -54.51 46.51
C ASP A 77 29.40 -54.56 47.83
N ASP A 78 30.34 -53.62 48.04
CA ASP A 78 30.13 -52.52 49.02
C ASP A 78 31.19 -51.38 48.90
N ASP A 79 30.89 -50.27 49.57
CA ASP A 79 31.57 -48.97 49.59
C ASP A 79 32.70 -48.87 50.66
N THR A 80 33.25 -47.65 50.80
CA THR A 80 34.01 -47.09 51.94
C THR A 80 35.54 -47.24 51.89
N GLY A 81 36.19 -46.31 51.20
CA GLY A 81 37.63 -46.06 51.37
C GLY A 81 37.96 -45.35 52.69
N ARG A 82 39.20 -45.51 53.21
CA ARG A 82 39.74 -44.64 54.24
C ARG A 82 41.26 -44.44 54.17
N SER A 83 41.70 -43.22 54.45
CA SER A 83 43.10 -42.78 54.43
C SER A 83 43.87 -43.18 55.70
N GLY A 84 45.18 -43.47 55.58
CA GLY A 84 45.95 -44.05 56.70
C GLY A 84 47.48 -43.94 56.65
N LYS A 85 48.02 -42.70 56.73
CA LYS A 85 49.33 -42.29 57.30
C LYS A 85 50.49 -43.31 57.46
N ARG A 86 51.59 -43.02 56.74
CA ARG A 86 53.02 -43.26 57.11
C ARG A 86 53.34 -42.62 58.49
N PRO A 87 54.45 -42.91 59.24
CA PRO A 87 55.55 -43.91 59.14
C PRO A 87 55.56 -44.82 60.43
N PRO A 88 56.68 -45.42 60.94
CA PRO A 88 58.04 -45.70 60.44
C PRO A 88 58.46 -47.19 60.53
N ALA A 89 59.74 -47.51 60.29
CA ALA A 89 60.33 -48.85 60.47
C ALA A 89 61.76 -48.79 61.07
N PRO A 90 62.15 -49.70 61.99
CA PRO A 90 63.52 -49.80 62.49
C PRO A 90 64.21 -51.19 62.36
N SER A 91 65.52 -51.16 62.09
CA SER A 91 66.62 -52.03 62.59
C SER A 91 66.58 -53.58 62.54
N GLU A 92 67.56 -54.15 61.79
CA GLU A 92 68.54 -55.18 62.25
C GLU A 92 68.13 -56.66 62.52
N PRO A 93 69.08 -57.63 62.70
CA PRO A 93 70.44 -57.79 62.09
C PRO A 93 70.90 -59.25 61.74
N LEU A 94 71.81 -59.40 60.76
CA LEU A 94 72.91 -60.42 60.67
C LEU A 94 72.54 -61.94 60.81
N PRO A 95 73.47 -62.93 60.93
CA PRO A 95 74.90 -63.07 60.56
C PRO A 95 75.11 -64.12 59.41
N GLY A 96 76.31 -64.60 58.99
CA GLY A 96 77.70 -64.19 59.23
C GLY A 96 78.70 -65.38 59.33
N MET A 97 79.76 -65.39 58.49
CA MET A 97 80.96 -66.30 58.53
C MET A 97 80.67 -67.80 58.20
N SER A 98 81.62 -68.75 58.03
CA SER A 98 83.10 -68.77 58.18
C SER A 98 83.82 -69.93 57.43
N SER A 99 85.12 -69.74 57.12
CA SER A 99 86.26 -70.71 57.11
C SER A 99 86.20 -72.15 56.54
N ILE A 100 87.02 -72.38 55.50
CA ILE A 100 88.19 -73.32 55.42
C ILE A 100 88.36 -74.31 56.61
N PRO A 101 88.51 -75.64 56.37
CA PRO A 101 89.84 -76.30 56.49
C PRO A 101 90.17 -77.49 55.55
N MET A 102 91.44 -77.92 55.64
CA MET A 102 92.15 -79.02 54.95
C MET A 102 91.96 -80.42 55.62
N ILE A 103 92.69 -81.42 55.09
CA ILE A 103 93.00 -82.80 55.63
C ILE A 103 92.08 -83.91 55.08
N GLY A 104 92.56 -85.10 54.66
CA GLY A 104 93.95 -85.54 54.39
C GLY A 104 94.19 -87.06 54.48
N HIS A 105 95.31 -87.52 53.88
CA HIS A 105 96.06 -88.78 54.10
C HIS A 105 95.46 -90.19 53.82
N ALA A 106 96.02 -90.86 52.80
CA ALA A 106 96.58 -92.22 52.80
C ALA A 106 97.54 -92.32 51.58
N ALA A 107 98.84 -92.62 51.70
CA ALA A 107 99.46 -93.96 51.86
C ALA A 107 99.32 -94.86 50.58
N GLU A 108 100.35 -95.51 50.01
CA GLU A 108 101.76 -95.66 50.44
C GLU A 108 102.74 -96.10 49.30
N GLN A 109 103.98 -95.57 49.38
CA GLN A 109 105.31 -96.22 49.27
C GLN A 109 105.87 -97.01 48.04
N LEU A 110 107.16 -96.69 47.76
CA LEU A 110 108.29 -97.54 47.28
C LEU A 110 108.21 -98.25 45.90
N GLY A 111 109.31 -98.45 45.17
CA GLY A 111 110.70 -97.99 45.38
C GLY A 111 111.67 -98.48 44.29
N GLN A 112 112.82 -97.81 44.11
CA GLN A 112 113.91 -98.26 43.22
C GLN A 112 114.81 -99.31 43.91
N VAL A 113 115.23 -100.35 43.19
CA VAL A 113 116.38 -101.20 43.59
C VAL A 113 117.18 -101.67 42.35
N HIS A 114 118.51 -101.70 42.47
CA HIS A 114 119.44 -102.26 41.47
C HIS A 114 119.57 -103.81 41.62
N PRO A 115 120.20 -104.53 40.67
CA PRO A 115 120.02 -105.99 40.54
C PRO A 115 120.99 -106.83 41.39
N MET A 116 120.53 -108.03 41.81
CA MET A 116 121.37 -109.23 41.93
C MET A 116 120.58 -110.55 41.75
N ASN A 117 121.21 -111.46 41.00
CA ASN A 117 121.13 -112.93 40.94
C ASN A 117 120.05 -113.77 41.68
N ASP A 118 119.34 -114.55 40.86
CA ASP A 118 119.33 -116.05 40.84
C ASP A 118 118.29 -116.86 41.66
N TYR A 119 117.97 -118.07 41.15
CA TYR A 119 117.05 -119.13 41.62
C TYR A 119 115.58 -118.76 41.98
N GLY A 120 114.62 -119.10 41.09
CA GLY A 120 113.18 -119.02 41.45
C GLY A 120 112.12 -119.16 40.34
N GLY A 121 112.28 -120.06 39.36
CA GLY A 121 111.53 -120.08 38.08
C GLY A 121 109.99 -120.31 38.09
N ALA A 122 109.33 -120.32 39.26
CA ALA A 122 107.88 -120.48 39.41
C ALA A 122 107.20 -119.17 39.86
N ALA A 123 107.45 -118.72 41.10
CA ALA A 123 106.79 -117.56 41.72
C ALA A 123 106.92 -116.26 40.90
N ALA A 124 108.03 -116.08 40.17
CA ALA A 124 108.24 -114.90 39.32
C ALA A 124 107.28 -114.80 38.11
N ARG A 125 106.59 -115.88 37.72
CA ARG A 125 105.51 -115.82 36.71
C ARG A 125 104.16 -115.46 37.35
N GLU A 126 103.88 -116.02 38.51
CA GLU A 126 102.66 -115.74 39.28
C GLU A 126 102.59 -114.27 39.71
N LEU A 127 103.70 -113.72 40.22
CA LEU A 127 103.81 -112.29 40.55
C LEU A 127 103.66 -111.37 39.34
N ARG A 128 104.11 -111.77 38.14
CA ARG A 128 103.88 -110.98 36.90
C ARG A 128 102.42 -110.98 36.50
N LEU A 129 101.74 -112.13 36.52
CA LEU A 129 100.32 -112.22 36.20
C LEU A 129 99.45 -111.46 37.21
N LEU A 130 99.82 -111.50 38.51
CA LEU A 130 99.17 -110.70 39.55
C LEU A 130 99.39 -109.20 39.35
N LEU A 131 100.62 -108.78 39.05
CA LEU A 131 100.95 -107.38 38.80
C LEU A 131 100.25 -106.86 37.53
N GLU A 132 100.23 -107.65 36.44
CA GLU A 132 99.51 -107.32 35.21
C GLU A 132 98.00 -107.26 35.42
N SER A 133 97.41 -108.15 36.24
CA SER A 133 96.02 -108.04 36.68
C SER A 133 95.78 -106.73 37.43
N LYS A 134 96.65 -106.38 38.38
CA LYS A 134 96.53 -105.14 39.17
C LYS A 134 96.76 -103.87 38.35
N THR A 135 97.61 -103.91 37.32
CA THR A 135 97.73 -102.83 36.33
C THR A 135 96.44 -102.68 35.53
N ARG A 136 95.85 -103.78 35.03
CA ARG A 136 94.56 -103.73 34.31
C ARG A 136 93.40 -103.27 35.19
N GLU A 137 93.39 -103.63 36.47
CA GLU A 137 92.44 -103.12 37.47
C GLU A 137 92.62 -101.61 37.71
N LEU A 138 93.87 -101.13 37.85
CA LEU A 138 94.16 -99.70 37.96
C LEU A 138 93.77 -98.93 36.69
N GLU A 139 94.02 -99.49 35.50
CA GLU A 139 93.59 -98.94 34.21
C GLU A 139 92.06 -98.93 34.06
N HIS A 140 91.35 -99.88 34.67
CA HIS A 140 89.89 -99.93 34.71
C HIS A 140 89.36 -98.80 35.61
N VAL A 141 89.80 -98.76 36.87
CA VAL A 141 89.42 -97.72 37.84
C VAL A 141 89.79 -96.31 37.36
N THR A 142 90.94 -96.15 36.70
CA THR A 142 91.33 -94.85 36.11
C THR A 142 90.41 -94.44 34.96
N ARG A 143 89.95 -95.39 34.13
CA ARG A 143 88.95 -95.11 33.09
C ARG A 143 87.57 -94.82 33.67
N GLU A 144 87.12 -95.57 34.68
CA GLU A 144 85.87 -95.31 35.38
C GLU A 144 85.88 -93.93 36.05
N LEU A 145 86.97 -93.54 36.73
CA LEU A 145 87.13 -92.20 37.30
C LEU A 145 87.15 -91.11 36.23
N TYR A 146 87.80 -91.35 35.08
CA TYR A 146 87.78 -90.41 33.96
C TYR A 146 86.37 -90.27 33.35
N GLU A 147 85.65 -91.38 33.16
CA GLU A 147 84.27 -91.38 32.68
C GLU A 147 83.30 -90.71 33.64
N GLN A 148 83.40 -90.97 34.95
CA GLN A 148 82.55 -90.31 35.95
C GLN A 148 82.88 -88.83 36.04
N ARG A 149 84.16 -88.44 35.96
CA ARG A 149 84.54 -87.04 35.86
C ARG A 149 83.98 -86.39 34.59
N HIS A 150 84.09 -87.02 33.43
CA HIS A 150 83.53 -86.51 32.17
C HIS A 150 82.00 -86.39 32.24
N LYS A 151 81.31 -87.34 32.87
CA LYS A 151 79.85 -87.27 33.13
C LYS A 151 79.51 -86.10 34.06
N HIS A 152 80.31 -85.81 35.09
CA HIS A 152 80.12 -84.64 35.94
C HIS A 152 80.47 -83.32 35.25
N ASP A 153 81.54 -83.25 34.46
CA ASP A 153 81.90 -82.07 33.67
C ASP A 153 80.80 -81.78 32.62
N GLN A 154 80.18 -82.80 32.02
CA GLN A 154 78.98 -82.68 31.19
C GLN A 154 77.76 -82.18 31.96
N GLN A 155 77.47 -82.74 33.14
CA GLN A 155 76.37 -82.30 34.02
C GLN A 155 76.52 -80.84 34.46
N ILE A 156 77.76 -80.40 34.76
CA ILE A 156 78.07 -79.01 35.07
C ILE A 156 77.77 -78.13 33.85
N GLY A 157 78.27 -78.48 32.66
CA GLY A 157 77.98 -77.75 31.43
C GLY A 157 76.49 -77.70 31.03
N GLU A 158 75.70 -78.73 31.37
CA GLU A 158 74.24 -78.72 31.22
C GLU A 158 73.55 -77.79 32.25
N LEU A 159 74.02 -77.77 33.49
CA LEU A 159 73.49 -76.88 34.54
C LEU A 159 73.86 -75.41 34.28
N GLU A 160 75.07 -75.13 33.79
CA GLU A 160 75.51 -73.79 33.37
C GLU A 160 74.66 -73.27 32.19
N LYS A 161 74.37 -74.13 31.19
CA LYS A 161 73.45 -73.77 30.10
C LYS A 161 72.03 -73.46 30.61
N LYS A 162 71.49 -74.28 31.52
CA LYS A 162 70.18 -74.04 32.13
C LYS A 162 70.15 -72.73 32.92
N LEU A 163 71.19 -72.46 33.73
CA LEU A 163 71.35 -71.20 34.47
C LEU A 163 71.37 -69.98 33.52
N LEU A 164 72.04 -70.09 32.37
CA LEU A 164 72.12 -69.01 31.38
C LEU A 164 70.77 -68.75 30.70
N ILE A 165 70.01 -69.80 30.38
CA ILE A 165 68.65 -69.70 29.83
C ILE A 165 67.69 -69.05 30.84
N GLU A 166 67.67 -69.55 32.08
CA GLU A 166 66.87 -69.00 33.19
C GLU A 166 67.18 -67.52 33.45
N GLN A 167 68.47 -67.12 33.40
CA GLN A 167 68.85 -65.72 33.55
C GLN A 167 68.40 -64.87 32.36
N ALA A 168 68.46 -65.37 31.13
CA ALA A 168 67.93 -64.68 29.95
C ALA A 168 66.39 -64.59 29.95
N GLU A 169 65.67 -65.58 30.48
CA GLU A 169 64.22 -65.54 30.67
C GLU A 169 63.79 -64.54 31.74
N LYS A 170 64.49 -64.53 32.88
CA LYS A 170 64.35 -63.52 33.92
C LYS A 170 64.58 -62.10 33.39
N ASP A 171 65.59 -61.89 32.53
CA ASP A 171 65.86 -60.57 31.97
C ASP A 171 64.84 -60.17 30.89
N ARG A 172 64.34 -61.11 30.08
CA ARG A 172 63.17 -60.89 29.19
C ARG A 172 61.92 -60.51 30.00
N ALA A 173 61.65 -61.20 31.11
CA ALA A 173 60.54 -60.88 32.01
C ALA A 173 60.70 -59.50 32.68
N ASN A 174 61.92 -59.13 33.10
CA ASN A 174 62.22 -57.80 33.62
C ASN A 174 61.95 -56.70 32.57
N MET A 175 62.39 -56.88 31.32
CA MET A 175 62.11 -55.92 30.24
C MET A 175 60.62 -55.78 29.96
N THR A 176 59.87 -56.89 29.91
CA THR A 176 58.41 -56.88 29.74
C THR A 176 57.70 -56.16 30.90
N CYS A 177 58.19 -56.34 32.14
CA CYS A 177 57.69 -55.65 33.34
C CYS A 177 57.97 -54.14 33.30
N ILE A 178 59.13 -53.73 32.76
CA ILE A 178 59.46 -52.31 32.55
C ILE A 178 58.56 -51.69 31.47
N GLN A 179 58.44 -52.33 30.30
CA GLN A 179 57.60 -51.85 29.20
C GLN A 179 56.12 -51.70 29.60
N THR A 180 55.55 -52.71 30.27
CA THR A 180 54.16 -52.65 30.77
C THR A 180 53.96 -51.58 31.83
N ARG A 181 54.96 -51.34 32.69
CA ARG A 181 54.96 -50.22 33.65
C ARG A 181 55.03 -48.86 32.97
N GLU A 182 55.84 -48.72 31.91
CA GLU A 182 55.92 -47.49 31.12
C GLU A 182 54.61 -47.20 30.37
N LEU A 183 54.01 -48.20 29.74
CA LEU A 183 52.69 -48.09 29.12
C LEU A 183 51.61 -47.71 30.14
N LEU A 184 51.65 -48.27 31.36
CA LEU A 184 50.74 -47.89 32.45
C LEU A 184 50.94 -46.44 32.91
N VAL A 185 52.19 -45.94 32.96
CA VAL A 185 52.48 -44.54 33.26
C VAL A 185 51.98 -43.63 32.12
N GLN A 186 52.28 -43.94 30.87
CA GLN A 186 51.79 -43.18 29.71
C GLN A 186 50.25 -43.13 29.66
N SER A 187 49.59 -44.26 29.94
CA SER A 187 48.13 -44.33 30.02
C SER A 187 47.58 -43.45 31.14
N LYS A 188 48.21 -43.45 32.33
CA LYS A 188 47.80 -42.59 33.45
C LYS A 188 48.02 -41.11 33.18
N THR A 189 49.11 -40.74 32.52
CA THR A 189 49.34 -39.35 32.07
C THR A 189 48.26 -38.93 31.07
N LYS A 190 47.97 -39.74 30.04
CA LYS A 190 46.91 -39.44 29.06
C LYS A 190 45.53 -39.33 29.71
N ILE A 191 45.20 -40.20 30.67
CA ILE A 191 43.95 -40.10 31.45
C ILE A 191 43.92 -38.75 32.18
N SER A 192 44.97 -38.43 32.95
CA SER A 192 45.07 -37.15 33.68
C SER A 192 44.96 -35.94 32.77
N GLU A 193 45.57 -35.95 31.58
CA GLU A 193 45.45 -34.89 30.57
C GLU A 193 44.01 -34.75 30.03
N THR A 194 43.31 -35.87 29.81
CA THR A 194 41.89 -35.85 29.41
C THR A 194 40.95 -35.42 30.53
N GLU A 195 41.25 -35.73 31.79
CA GLU A 195 40.54 -35.22 32.97
C GLU A 195 40.72 -33.70 33.08
N ASP A 196 41.97 -33.22 32.97
CA ASP A 196 42.34 -31.80 32.93
C ASP A 196 41.62 -31.03 31.81
N MET A 197 41.43 -31.65 30.64
CA MET A 197 40.66 -31.08 29.53
C MET A 197 39.16 -31.10 29.78
N ASN A 198 38.62 -32.19 30.36
CA ASN A 198 37.21 -32.26 30.72
C ASN A 198 36.84 -31.20 31.77
N ASP A 199 37.68 -30.94 32.77
CA ASP A 199 37.39 -29.93 33.79
C ASP A 199 37.48 -28.50 33.23
N LYS A 200 38.41 -28.24 32.29
CA LYS A 200 38.45 -26.97 31.52
C LYS A 200 37.18 -26.78 30.68
N LEU A 201 36.65 -27.86 30.08
CA LEU A 201 35.39 -27.84 29.35
C LEU A 201 34.17 -27.64 30.28
N ARG A 202 34.11 -28.32 31.42
CA ARG A 202 33.06 -28.14 32.45
C ARG A 202 33.03 -26.71 32.97
N ALA A 203 34.20 -26.14 33.28
CA ALA A 203 34.30 -24.74 33.71
C ALA A 203 33.84 -23.76 32.62
N LYS A 204 34.14 -24.04 31.34
CA LYS A 204 33.65 -23.23 30.21
C LYS A 204 32.14 -23.35 30.00
N ILE A 205 31.56 -24.55 30.15
CA ILE A 205 30.12 -24.77 30.09
C ILE A 205 29.43 -23.99 31.21
N SER A 206 29.88 -24.15 32.45
CA SER A 206 29.34 -23.41 33.60
C SER A 206 29.42 -21.89 33.39
N GLY A 207 30.53 -21.36 32.87
CA GLY A 207 30.65 -19.93 32.55
C GLY A 207 29.68 -19.43 31.47
N LEU A 208 29.37 -20.27 30.46
CA LEU A 208 28.37 -19.97 29.42
C LEU A 208 26.93 -20.09 29.93
N GLU A 209 26.65 -21.03 30.84
CA GLU A 209 25.35 -21.12 31.55
C GLU A 209 25.12 -19.86 32.39
N ASP A 210 26.14 -19.43 33.12
CA ASP A 210 26.15 -18.21 33.94
C ASP A 210 25.98 -16.93 33.10
N GLU A 211 26.48 -16.90 31.86
CA GLU A 211 26.27 -15.80 30.90
C GLU A 211 24.86 -15.83 30.31
N ASN A 212 24.35 -17.02 29.95
CA ASN A 212 23.00 -17.21 29.43
C ASN A 212 21.94 -16.81 30.46
N VAL A 213 22.11 -17.16 31.74
CA VAL A 213 21.23 -16.72 32.84
C VAL A 213 21.19 -15.19 32.96
N LYS A 214 22.33 -14.50 32.79
CA LYS A 214 22.40 -13.03 32.79
C LYS A 214 21.64 -12.43 31.58
N LEU A 215 21.85 -12.99 30.39
CA LEU A 215 21.16 -12.57 29.16
C LEU A 215 19.64 -12.80 29.22
N VAL A 216 19.18 -13.89 29.82
CA VAL A 216 17.75 -14.14 30.09
C VAL A 216 17.18 -13.08 31.05
N GLY A 217 17.87 -12.78 32.15
CA GLY A 217 17.46 -11.73 33.09
C GLY A 217 17.41 -10.33 32.47
N GLU A 218 18.36 -9.99 31.59
CA GLU A 218 18.30 -8.75 30.80
C GLU A 218 17.12 -8.75 29.82
N LEU A 219 16.86 -9.85 29.12
CA LEU A 219 15.73 -9.99 28.19
C LEU A 219 14.38 -9.84 28.91
N GLU A 220 14.23 -10.46 30.08
CA GLU A 220 13.06 -10.29 30.94
C GLU A 220 12.89 -8.82 31.37
N GLN A 221 13.96 -8.15 31.81
CA GLN A 221 13.92 -6.73 32.14
C GLN A 221 13.49 -5.87 30.93
N LYS A 222 14.04 -6.10 29.73
CA LYS A 222 13.63 -5.38 28.51
C LYS A 222 12.18 -5.65 28.14
N ASN A 223 11.70 -6.88 28.32
CA ASN A 223 10.31 -7.27 28.05
C ASN A 223 9.34 -6.54 29.00
N VAL A 224 9.67 -6.44 30.30
CA VAL A 224 8.89 -5.64 31.26
C VAL A 224 8.86 -4.16 30.88
N MET A 225 10.01 -3.58 30.49
CA MET A 225 10.08 -2.18 30.01
C MET A 225 9.25 -1.95 28.73
N LEU A 226 9.23 -2.93 27.82
CA LEU A 226 8.42 -2.91 26.60
C LEU A 226 6.92 -2.99 26.92
N GLN A 227 6.51 -3.84 27.86
CA GLN A 227 5.11 -3.95 28.28
C GLN A 227 4.59 -2.67 28.95
N ASP A 228 5.38 -2.04 29.83
CA ASP A 228 5.07 -0.71 30.39
C ASP A 228 4.96 0.35 29.29
N SER A 229 5.93 0.39 28.35
CA SER A 229 5.89 1.30 27.20
C SER A 229 4.63 1.11 26.34
N LEU A 230 4.23 -0.13 26.06
CA LEU A 230 3.00 -0.46 25.34
C LEU A 230 1.72 -0.11 26.14
N HIS A 231 1.73 -0.26 27.45
CA HIS A 231 0.62 0.16 28.31
C HIS A 231 0.47 1.70 28.30
N ARG A 232 1.56 2.44 28.43
CA ARG A 232 1.60 3.91 28.30
C ARG A 232 1.13 4.37 26.92
N TYR A 233 1.53 3.67 25.85
CA TYR A 233 1.07 3.97 24.49
C TYR A 233 -0.45 3.84 24.36
N ARG A 234 -1.03 2.70 24.77
CA ARG A 234 -2.50 2.48 24.76
C ARG A 234 -3.24 3.54 25.60
N MET A 235 -2.69 3.91 26.76
CA MET A 235 -3.25 4.97 27.61
C MET A 235 -3.21 6.36 26.94
N LEU A 236 -2.17 6.67 26.17
CA LEU A 236 -2.08 7.91 25.39
C LEU A 236 -3.03 7.89 24.19
N GLU A 237 -3.11 6.78 23.49
CA GLU A 237 -3.99 6.53 22.34
C GLU A 237 -5.48 6.66 22.73
N GLN A 238 -5.90 6.01 23.81
CA GLN A 238 -7.26 6.13 24.37
C GLN A 238 -7.57 7.55 24.88
N ASN A 239 -6.57 8.28 25.39
CA ASN A 239 -6.75 9.66 25.84
C ASN A 239 -6.79 10.64 24.64
N SER A 240 -6.08 10.32 23.55
CA SER A 240 -6.09 11.08 22.29
C SER A 240 -7.43 10.93 21.56
N THR A 241 -7.93 9.71 21.40
CA THR A 241 -9.27 9.43 20.84
C THR A 241 -10.36 10.12 21.66
N GLN A 242 -10.43 9.89 22.99
CA GLN A 242 -11.39 10.59 23.85
C GLN A 242 -11.28 12.14 23.84
N LYS A 243 -10.15 12.72 23.42
CA LYS A 243 -10.01 14.17 23.21
C LYS A 243 -10.52 14.59 21.83
N ALA A 244 -10.26 13.80 20.80
CA ALA A 244 -10.85 13.99 19.47
C ALA A 244 -12.38 13.89 19.54
N ASP A 245 -12.91 12.84 20.18
CA ASP A 245 -14.35 12.60 20.36
C ASP A 245 -15.03 13.79 21.05
N ARG A 246 -14.49 14.24 22.20
CA ARG A 246 -15.00 15.42 22.93
C ARG A 246 -14.90 16.71 22.12
N HIS A 247 -13.91 16.84 21.23
CA HIS A 247 -13.78 17.98 20.34
C HIS A 247 -14.80 17.92 19.19
N THR A 248 -15.06 16.74 18.61
CA THR A 248 -16.11 16.55 17.61
C THR A 248 -17.51 16.74 18.20
N ASP A 249 -17.76 16.26 19.41
CA ASP A 249 -19.03 16.48 20.13
C ASP A 249 -19.26 17.96 20.42
N ALA A 250 -18.22 18.68 20.88
CA ALA A 250 -18.30 20.13 21.11
C ALA A 250 -18.56 20.91 19.80
N LEU A 251 -17.96 20.48 18.68
CA LEU A 251 -18.17 21.09 17.37
C LEU A 251 -19.57 20.79 16.83
N LEU A 252 -20.03 19.54 16.93
CA LEU A 252 -21.39 19.12 16.55
C LEU A 252 -22.42 19.92 17.33
N LYS A 253 -22.32 19.95 18.67
CA LYS A 253 -23.19 20.74 19.53
C LYS A 253 -23.19 22.23 19.16
N GLN A 254 -22.03 22.83 18.86
CA GLN A 254 -21.99 24.23 18.39
C GLN A 254 -22.70 24.41 17.04
N THR A 255 -22.64 23.43 16.13
CA THR A 255 -23.39 23.48 14.87
C THR A 255 -24.90 23.27 15.05
N GLU A 256 -25.31 22.40 15.98
CA GLU A 256 -26.72 22.22 16.36
C GLU A 256 -27.29 23.49 17.03
N GLU A 257 -26.56 24.10 17.95
CA GLU A 257 -26.95 25.37 18.59
C GLU A 257 -27.09 26.50 17.57
N ARG A 258 -26.16 26.63 16.59
CA ARG A 258 -26.30 27.57 15.47
C ARG A 258 -27.51 27.24 14.58
N HIS A 259 -27.76 25.96 14.28
CA HIS A 259 -28.88 25.57 13.44
C HIS A 259 -30.22 25.87 14.13
N ASN A 260 -30.36 25.50 15.41
CA ASN A 260 -31.54 25.79 16.23
C ASN A 260 -31.79 27.30 16.38
N ALA A 261 -30.74 28.12 16.51
CA ALA A 261 -30.87 29.58 16.48
C ALA A 261 -31.38 30.09 15.12
N LYS A 262 -30.86 29.57 14.00
CA LYS A 262 -31.30 29.94 12.65
C LYS A 262 -32.74 29.51 12.37
N VAL A 263 -33.14 28.31 12.80
CA VAL A 263 -34.54 27.82 12.76
C VAL A 263 -35.45 28.72 13.60
N THR A 264 -35.03 29.11 14.81
CA THR A 264 -35.80 30.02 15.68
C THR A 264 -35.99 31.39 15.02
N MET A 265 -34.96 31.96 14.40
CA MET A 265 -35.08 33.21 13.63
C MET A 265 -36.01 33.07 12.41
N MET A 266 -35.95 31.96 11.69
CA MET A 266 -36.84 31.72 10.54
C MET A 266 -38.30 31.53 11.00
N GLN A 267 -38.53 30.84 12.11
CA GLN A 267 -39.86 30.70 12.71
C GLN A 267 -40.41 32.07 13.14
N GLN A 268 -39.60 32.91 13.79
CA GLN A 268 -40.00 34.27 14.15
C GLN A 268 -40.32 35.14 12.91
N GLN A 269 -39.59 34.98 11.80
CA GLN A 269 -39.91 35.65 10.53
C GLN A 269 -41.23 35.15 9.93
N ILE A 270 -41.51 33.85 9.98
CA ILE A 270 -42.78 33.26 9.55
C ILE A 270 -43.95 33.80 10.39
N ASP A 271 -43.79 33.90 11.71
CA ASP A 271 -44.85 34.38 12.60
C ASP A 271 -45.08 35.90 12.51
N ASN A 272 -44.03 36.69 12.25
CA ASN A 272 -44.18 38.09 11.87
C ASN A 272 -44.98 38.25 10.56
N LEU A 273 -44.63 37.49 9.52
CA LEU A 273 -45.33 37.52 8.22
C LEU A 273 -46.79 37.04 8.33
N ARG A 274 -47.09 36.08 9.23
CA ARG A 274 -48.46 35.68 9.57
C ARG A 274 -49.24 36.83 10.21
N SER A 275 -48.65 37.52 11.19
CA SER A 275 -49.25 38.68 11.86
C SER A 275 -49.52 39.84 10.88
N GLU A 276 -48.59 40.12 9.97
CA GLU A 276 -48.80 41.09 8.89
C GLU A 276 -49.93 40.66 7.94
N LEU A 277 -49.97 39.38 7.54
CA LEU A 277 -51.02 38.83 6.68
C LEU A 277 -52.40 38.93 7.31
N ASP A 278 -52.54 38.58 8.60
CA ASP A 278 -53.80 38.69 9.33
C ASP A 278 -54.24 40.15 9.49
N THR A 279 -53.29 41.07 9.74
CA THR A 279 -53.56 42.51 9.76
C THR A 279 -54.07 42.99 8.40
N ARG A 280 -53.46 42.55 7.30
CA ARG A 280 -53.92 42.88 5.92
C ARG A 280 -55.28 42.27 5.61
N GLN A 281 -55.57 41.05 6.05
CA GLN A 281 -56.90 40.45 5.91
C GLN A 281 -57.95 41.24 6.70
N GLN A 282 -57.64 41.70 7.91
CA GLN A 282 -58.54 42.52 8.71
C GLN A 282 -58.81 43.88 8.04
N ASP A 283 -57.80 44.49 7.44
CA ASP A 283 -57.96 45.72 6.64
C ASP A 283 -58.78 45.51 5.36
N CYS A 284 -58.62 44.37 4.67
CA CYS A 284 -59.46 44.03 3.53
C CYS A 284 -60.93 43.90 3.95
N ARG A 285 -61.23 43.13 5.01
CA ARG A 285 -62.59 43.00 5.58
C ARG A 285 -63.17 44.36 6.01
N ARG A 286 -62.35 45.27 6.53
CA ARG A 286 -62.72 46.64 6.91
C ARG A 286 -63.05 47.52 5.70
N LEU A 287 -62.31 47.37 4.59
CA LEU A 287 -62.59 48.07 3.33
C LEU A 287 -63.82 47.49 2.63
N GLU A 288 -64.00 46.17 2.64
CA GLU A 288 -65.20 45.48 2.14
C GLU A 288 -66.46 45.92 2.86
N ALA A 289 -66.44 45.97 4.20
CA ALA A 289 -67.55 46.47 5.01
C ALA A 289 -67.87 47.94 4.68
N ARG A 290 -66.85 48.80 4.61
CA ARG A 290 -67.03 50.22 4.25
C ARG A 290 -67.54 50.40 2.82
N TYR A 291 -67.12 49.55 1.88
CA TYR A 291 -67.62 49.55 0.51
C TYR A 291 -69.11 49.16 0.47
N ALA A 292 -69.51 48.11 1.21
CA ALA A 292 -70.90 47.69 1.31
C ALA A 292 -71.79 48.74 1.99
N GLU A 293 -71.28 49.48 2.99
CA GLU A 293 -71.96 50.65 3.56
C GLU A 293 -72.13 51.78 2.54
N LEU A 294 -71.08 52.11 1.79
CA LEU A 294 -71.12 53.15 0.76
C LEU A 294 -72.06 52.78 -0.39
N GLN A 295 -72.10 51.50 -0.77
CA GLN A 295 -73.04 50.96 -1.76
C GLN A 295 -74.49 51.07 -1.26
N LYS A 296 -74.79 50.63 -0.02
CA LYS A 296 -76.13 50.80 0.58
C LYS A 296 -76.54 52.27 0.67
N SER A 297 -75.61 53.17 0.98
CA SER A 297 -75.87 54.61 1.00
C SER A 297 -76.20 55.16 -0.40
N ARG A 298 -75.50 54.68 -1.44
CA ARG A 298 -75.81 55.01 -2.84
C ARG A 298 -77.16 54.44 -3.27
N GLU A 299 -77.49 53.21 -2.88
CA GLU A 299 -78.77 52.57 -3.18
C GLU A 299 -79.93 53.32 -2.50
N ALA A 300 -79.77 53.73 -1.24
CA ALA A 300 -80.72 54.59 -0.54
C ALA A 300 -80.91 55.95 -1.26
N MET A 301 -79.81 56.63 -1.63
CA MET A 301 -79.88 57.89 -2.39
C MET A 301 -80.61 57.71 -3.74
N LEU A 302 -80.41 56.58 -4.44
CA LEU A 302 -81.10 56.29 -5.69
C LEU A 302 -82.60 56.02 -5.48
N MET A 303 -83.00 55.41 -4.36
CA MET A 303 -84.41 55.30 -3.98
C MET A 303 -85.01 56.67 -3.65
N GLU A 304 -84.35 57.50 -2.83
CA GLU A 304 -84.78 58.87 -2.54
C GLU A 304 -84.94 59.71 -3.83
N GLN A 305 -83.98 59.61 -4.77
CA GLN A 305 -84.07 60.24 -6.08
C GLN A 305 -85.26 59.71 -6.88
N SER A 306 -85.47 58.39 -6.92
CA SER A 306 -86.63 57.77 -7.59
C SER A 306 -87.96 58.24 -6.98
N GLU A 307 -88.04 58.42 -5.66
CA GLU A 307 -89.21 58.99 -4.99
C GLU A 307 -89.41 60.48 -5.33
N THR A 308 -88.34 61.27 -5.46
CA THR A 308 -88.47 62.66 -5.91
C THR A 308 -88.93 62.74 -7.36
N VAL A 309 -88.46 61.86 -8.23
CA VAL A 309 -88.89 61.77 -9.63
C VAL A 309 -90.35 61.35 -9.71
N GLN A 310 -90.78 60.34 -8.94
CA GLN A 310 -92.18 59.93 -8.88
C GLN A 310 -93.07 61.08 -8.40
N ARG A 311 -92.72 61.76 -7.30
CA ARG A 311 -93.48 62.92 -6.79
C ARG A 311 -93.57 64.08 -7.80
N LEU A 312 -92.52 64.32 -8.57
CA LEU A 312 -92.53 65.31 -9.65
C LEU A 312 -93.37 64.84 -10.85
N GLN A 313 -93.38 63.55 -11.15
CA GLN A 313 -94.22 62.96 -12.20
C GLN A 313 -95.71 62.98 -11.82
N ASP A 314 -96.05 62.67 -10.56
CA ASP A 314 -97.42 62.75 -10.04
C ASP A 314 -97.95 64.20 -10.13
N GLN A 315 -97.13 65.18 -9.71
CA GLN A 315 -97.44 66.61 -9.85
C GLN A 315 -97.59 67.05 -11.32
N LEU A 316 -96.75 66.51 -12.21
CA LEU A 316 -96.84 66.76 -13.65
C LEU A 316 -98.14 66.19 -14.21
N GLU A 317 -98.51 64.95 -13.88
CA GLU A 317 -99.78 64.35 -14.28
C GLU A 317 -100.98 65.15 -13.77
N ASP A 318 -101.00 65.59 -12.52
CA ASP A 318 -102.09 66.42 -11.99
C ASP A 318 -102.17 67.78 -12.72
N SER A 319 -101.05 68.42 -13.05
CA SER A 319 -101.04 69.64 -13.86
C SER A 319 -101.56 69.41 -15.28
N GLN A 320 -101.21 68.27 -15.91
CA GLN A 320 -101.70 67.89 -17.23
C GLN A 320 -103.19 67.55 -17.21
N ARG A 321 -103.69 66.90 -16.14
CA ARG A 321 -105.12 66.64 -15.91
C ARG A 321 -105.89 67.95 -15.75
N GLN A 322 -105.36 68.94 -15.03
CA GLN A 322 -105.95 70.28 -14.93
C GLN A 322 -106.04 70.96 -16.30
N CYS A 323 -104.96 70.98 -17.08
CA CYS A 323 -104.96 71.52 -18.45
C CYS A 323 -105.94 70.78 -19.38
N SER A 324 -106.00 69.45 -19.31
CA SER A 324 -106.95 68.63 -20.07
C SER A 324 -108.41 68.90 -19.68
N ASN A 325 -108.68 69.15 -18.39
CA ASN A 325 -110.01 69.53 -17.88
C ASN A 325 -110.44 70.95 -18.34
N LEU A 326 -109.49 71.86 -18.58
CA LEU A 326 -109.77 73.17 -19.21
C LEU A 326 -110.06 73.01 -20.72
N LEU A 327 -109.24 72.22 -21.42
CA LEU A 327 -109.42 71.95 -22.85
C LEU A 327 -110.72 71.20 -23.17
N SER A 328 -111.10 70.22 -22.35
CA SER A 328 -112.38 69.49 -22.51
C SER A 328 -113.59 70.37 -22.21
N LYS A 329 -113.54 71.26 -21.21
CA LYS A 329 -114.57 72.30 -21.04
C LYS A 329 -114.72 73.20 -22.26
N SER A 330 -113.62 73.56 -22.92
CA SER A 330 -113.64 74.33 -24.17
C SER A 330 -114.19 73.56 -25.37
N LYS A 331 -114.21 72.22 -25.34
CA LYS A 331 -114.53 71.38 -26.51
C LYS A 331 -116.02 71.02 -26.64
N ASN A 332 -116.84 71.37 -25.63
CA ASN A 332 -118.26 71.02 -25.58
C ASN A 332 -119.19 72.13 -26.12
N GLN A 333 -118.66 73.18 -26.76
CA GLN A 333 -119.44 74.15 -27.54
C GLN A 333 -119.42 73.74 -29.02
N GLY A 334 -120.52 73.16 -29.51
CA GLY A 334 -120.59 72.44 -30.79
C GLY A 334 -120.60 73.29 -32.05
N ASP A 335 -120.79 74.61 -31.95
CA ASP A 335 -121.05 75.49 -33.12
C ASP A 335 -119.86 75.56 -34.10
N PHE A 336 -118.62 75.46 -33.58
CA PHE A 336 -117.40 75.70 -34.36
C PHE A 336 -117.14 74.68 -35.49
N GLU A 337 -117.62 73.43 -35.38
CA GLU A 337 -117.36 72.42 -36.43
C GLU A 337 -118.33 72.53 -37.61
N GLN A 338 -119.59 72.93 -37.38
CA GLN A 338 -120.54 73.18 -38.47
C GLN A 338 -120.11 74.38 -39.32
N GLU A 339 -119.72 75.48 -38.69
CA GLU A 339 -119.31 76.70 -39.41
C GLU A 339 -118.04 76.47 -40.23
N ARG A 340 -117.07 75.73 -39.68
CA ARG A 340 -115.83 75.36 -40.39
C ARG A 340 -116.08 74.48 -41.62
N LEU A 341 -117.09 73.59 -41.60
CA LEU A 341 -117.48 72.80 -42.77
C LEU A 341 -118.16 73.67 -43.83
N ARG A 342 -119.03 74.59 -43.40
CA ARG A 342 -119.75 75.54 -44.26
C ARG A 342 -118.79 76.43 -45.06
N MET A 343 -117.76 76.95 -44.41
CA MET A 343 -116.73 77.81 -45.03
C MET A 343 -115.91 77.07 -46.10
N ARG A 344 -115.52 75.81 -45.86
CA ARG A 344 -114.79 75.00 -46.87
C ARG A 344 -115.56 74.82 -48.16
N ASN A 345 -116.86 74.49 -48.07
CA ASN A 345 -117.69 74.29 -49.26
C ASN A 345 -117.86 75.59 -50.07
N ARG A 346 -117.82 76.76 -49.40
CA ARG A 346 -117.88 78.06 -50.09
C ARG A 346 -116.56 78.41 -50.79
N ILE A 347 -115.42 78.09 -50.18
CA ILE A 347 -114.09 78.28 -50.77
C ILE A 347 -113.96 77.43 -52.06
N HIS A 348 -114.29 76.14 -51.99
CA HIS A 348 -114.06 75.23 -53.12
C HIS A 348 -114.91 75.55 -54.36
N ALA A 349 -116.10 76.14 -54.18
CA ALA A 349 -116.91 76.65 -55.27
C ALA A 349 -116.28 77.88 -55.96
N LEU A 350 -115.64 78.78 -55.18
CA LEU A 350 -114.97 79.96 -55.70
C LEU A 350 -113.66 79.61 -56.43
N GLU A 351 -112.90 78.62 -55.93
CA GLU A 351 -111.71 78.08 -56.60
C GLU A 351 -112.03 77.54 -58.00
N GLN A 352 -113.17 76.85 -58.15
CA GLN A 352 -113.62 76.29 -59.43
C GLN A 352 -114.08 77.37 -60.42
N GLU A 353 -114.75 78.42 -59.93
CA GLU A 353 -115.15 79.59 -60.73
C GLU A 353 -113.93 80.43 -61.17
N GLN A 354 -112.97 80.63 -60.27
CA GLN A 354 -111.69 81.28 -60.56
C GLN A 354 -110.88 80.53 -61.61
N SER A 355 -110.83 79.19 -61.54
CA SER A 355 -110.13 78.35 -62.52
C SER A 355 -110.72 78.48 -63.94
N GLY A 356 -112.05 78.43 -64.07
CA GLY A 356 -112.72 78.64 -65.36
C GLY A 356 -112.51 80.05 -65.92
N MET A 357 -112.49 81.07 -65.05
CA MET A 357 -112.20 82.44 -65.43
C MET A 357 -110.74 82.62 -65.89
N GLN A 358 -109.76 82.06 -65.17
CA GLN A 358 -108.35 82.06 -65.57
C GLN A 358 -108.13 81.35 -66.92
N GLN A 359 -108.80 80.20 -67.13
CA GLN A 359 -108.71 79.47 -68.41
C GLN A 359 -109.35 80.25 -69.57
N THR A 360 -110.40 81.04 -69.30
CA THR A 360 -111.00 81.96 -70.28
C THR A 360 -110.07 83.14 -70.59
N ILE A 361 -109.45 83.74 -69.56
CA ILE A 361 -108.45 84.80 -69.71
C ILE A 361 -107.28 84.29 -70.56
N HIS A 362 -106.69 83.14 -70.23
CA HIS A 362 -105.54 82.59 -70.98
C HIS A 362 -105.84 82.34 -72.47
N ASN A 363 -107.06 81.91 -72.81
CA ASN A 363 -107.51 81.77 -74.21
C ASN A 363 -107.68 83.13 -74.92
N LEU A 364 -108.11 84.17 -74.20
CA LEU A 364 -108.19 85.53 -74.75
C LEU A 364 -106.81 86.17 -74.89
N THR A 365 -105.91 85.98 -73.92
CA THR A 365 -104.51 86.46 -73.96
C THR A 365 -103.75 85.85 -75.13
N ASN A 366 -103.77 84.51 -75.32
CA ASN A 366 -103.16 83.85 -76.48
C ASN A 366 -103.68 84.38 -77.83
N ARG A 367 -104.93 84.86 -77.87
CA ARG A 367 -105.55 85.41 -79.08
C ARG A 367 -105.19 86.89 -79.28
N LEU A 368 -105.07 87.65 -78.20
CA LEU A 368 -104.54 89.00 -78.20
C LEU A 368 -103.07 89.01 -78.62
N GLU A 369 -102.21 88.17 -78.02
CA GLU A 369 -100.78 88.04 -78.34
C GLU A 369 -100.55 87.73 -79.83
N LYS A 370 -101.36 86.88 -80.45
CA LYS A 370 -101.28 86.64 -81.91
C LYS A 370 -101.61 87.89 -82.72
N THR A 371 -102.67 88.62 -82.36
CA THR A 371 -102.98 89.90 -83.02
C THR A 371 -101.97 91.00 -82.66
N ASN A 372 -101.29 90.92 -81.51
CA ASN A 372 -100.24 91.85 -81.10
C ASN A 372 -98.97 91.61 -81.90
N ALA A 373 -98.56 90.36 -82.11
CA ALA A 373 -97.43 90.02 -82.98
C ALA A 373 -97.67 90.41 -84.46
N GLU A 374 -98.92 90.32 -84.94
CA GLU A 374 -99.31 90.84 -86.26
C GLU A 374 -99.29 92.38 -86.33
N LEU A 375 -99.49 93.08 -85.20
CA LEU A 375 -99.37 94.53 -85.09
C LEU A 375 -97.93 95.01 -84.87
N GLU A 376 -97.13 94.35 -84.03
CA GLU A 376 -95.73 94.65 -83.71
C GLU A 376 -94.81 94.52 -84.94
N LEU A 377 -95.17 93.67 -85.91
CA LEU A 377 -94.50 93.61 -87.21
C LEU A 377 -94.72 94.90 -88.05
N MET A 378 -95.80 95.64 -87.79
CA MET A 378 -96.04 96.99 -88.34
C MET A 378 -95.56 98.10 -87.39
N ASP A 379 -95.61 97.88 -86.07
CA ASP A 379 -95.19 98.83 -85.03
C ASP A 379 -93.66 98.87 -84.82
N SER A 380 -92.92 97.96 -85.45
CA SER A 380 -91.47 98.08 -85.71
C SER A 380 -91.09 99.31 -86.55
N ILE A 381 -92.06 100.16 -86.93
CA ILE A 381 -91.91 101.47 -87.55
C ILE A 381 -92.23 102.62 -86.56
N ILE A 382 -92.92 102.38 -85.43
CA ILE A 382 -93.42 103.42 -84.51
C ILE A 382 -93.32 103.00 -83.01
N HIS A 383 -92.30 103.52 -82.31
CA HIS A 383 -92.29 103.79 -80.85
C HIS A 383 -92.59 102.62 -79.85
N GLY A 384 -91.68 101.64 -79.73
CA GLY A 384 -91.62 100.73 -78.58
C GLY A 384 -90.72 101.22 -77.43
N GLY A 385 -91.04 100.88 -76.19
CA GLY A 385 -90.30 101.27 -74.98
C GLY A 385 -89.96 100.13 -74.01
N GLN A 386 -89.34 100.50 -72.88
CA GLN A 386 -89.19 99.77 -71.60
C GLN A 386 -90.51 99.15 -71.06
N PRO A 387 -90.49 98.28 -69.99
CA PRO A 387 -89.45 97.37 -69.46
C PRO A 387 -90.05 95.99 -68.97
N ASP A 388 -89.60 95.45 -67.81
CA ASP A 388 -90.22 94.42 -66.91
C ASP A 388 -90.09 92.91 -67.30
N ILE A 389 -90.35 91.85 -66.48
CA ILE A 389 -91.02 91.70 -65.14
C ILE A 389 -90.68 90.35 -64.36
N GLU A 390 -90.94 90.27 -63.03
CA GLU A 390 -91.20 89.12 -62.05
C GLU A 390 -90.33 87.79 -62.05
N GLU A 391 -90.48 86.68 -61.25
CA GLU A 391 -91.50 86.06 -60.32
C GLU A 391 -90.88 85.28 -59.08
N GLU A 392 -91.25 84.01 -58.74
CA GLU A 392 -91.26 83.37 -57.37
C GLU A 392 -90.95 81.82 -57.15
N GLU A 393 -90.76 81.36 -55.88
CA GLU A 393 -91.25 80.11 -55.12
C GLU A 393 -90.80 78.59 -55.45
N PRO A 394 -91.26 77.44 -54.80
CA PRO A 394 -91.17 76.96 -53.35
C PRO A 394 -91.08 75.39 -52.97
N ALA A 395 -91.29 75.03 -51.65
CA ALA A 395 -91.81 73.78 -50.93
C ALA A 395 -90.97 72.45 -50.70
N GLY A 396 -91.25 71.43 -49.80
CA GLY A 396 -92.09 71.23 -48.56
C GLY A 396 -92.41 69.75 -48.02
N ASP A 397 -92.23 69.42 -46.70
CA ASP A 397 -92.70 68.22 -45.82
C ASP A 397 -92.37 66.72 -46.20
N GLY A 398 -92.37 65.63 -45.36
CA GLY A 398 -92.21 65.39 -43.89
C GLY A 398 -92.76 64.02 -43.30
N LYS A 399 -92.36 63.60 -42.05
CA LYS A 399 -93.02 62.68 -41.02
C LYS A 399 -92.77 61.11 -40.89
N ARG A 400 -92.70 60.64 -39.60
CA ARG A 400 -93.31 59.42 -38.90
C ARG A 400 -92.94 57.93 -39.25
N LEU A 401 -93.31 56.86 -38.47
CA LEU A 401 -93.25 56.51 -37.01
C LEU A 401 -93.69 55.03 -36.63
N LEU A 402 -92.99 54.37 -35.67
CA LEU A 402 -93.39 53.32 -34.65
C LEU A 402 -93.90 51.86 -35.00
N ASN A 403 -93.78 50.95 -33.99
CA ASN A 403 -94.49 49.65 -33.72
C ASN A 403 -94.10 48.36 -34.48
N VAL A 404 -94.34 47.10 -34.00
CA VAL A 404 -94.44 46.46 -32.64
C VAL A 404 -94.51 44.90 -32.76
N ALA A 405 -94.04 44.10 -31.78
CA ALA A 405 -94.18 42.61 -31.73
C ALA A 405 -93.94 41.98 -30.31
N ASP A 406 -94.24 40.67 -30.12
CA ASP A 406 -94.03 39.80 -28.92
C ASP A 406 -94.05 38.28 -29.37
N ALA A 407 -94.05 37.14 -28.62
CA ALA A 407 -94.32 36.79 -27.21
C ALA A 407 -93.84 35.37 -26.74
N THR A 408 -93.93 35.12 -25.42
CA THR A 408 -94.15 33.84 -24.66
C THR A 408 -93.08 32.73 -24.40
N THR A 409 -92.90 32.45 -23.10
CA THR A 409 -92.64 31.14 -22.38
C THR A 409 -91.33 30.32 -22.49
N GLY A 410 -90.80 29.86 -21.33
CA GLY A 410 -90.32 28.44 -21.24
C GLY A 410 -89.01 28.04 -20.50
N ALA A 411 -88.86 28.28 -19.18
CA ALA A 411 -88.18 27.43 -18.18
C ALA A 411 -86.88 26.57 -18.44
N TYR A 412 -85.87 26.77 -17.57
CA TYR A 412 -84.99 25.75 -16.90
C TYR A 412 -83.72 25.08 -17.55
N THR A 413 -82.56 25.43 -16.96
CA THR A 413 -81.39 24.58 -16.53
C THR A 413 -80.40 23.82 -17.47
N PHE A 414 -79.11 24.25 -17.37
CA PHE A 414 -77.91 23.47 -16.92
C PHE A 414 -77.06 22.56 -17.89
N ALA A 415 -75.90 23.13 -18.30
CA ALA A 415 -74.52 22.58 -18.16
C ALA A 415 -73.75 21.73 -19.24
N GLN A 416 -72.56 22.28 -19.59
CA GLN A 416 -71.18 21.68 -19.61
C GLN A 416 -70.53 20.95 -20.84
N ARG A 417 -69.34 21.50 -21.21
CA ARG A 417 -68.04 20.84 -21.58
C ARG A 417 -67.90 20.11 -22.94
N ASN A 418 -66.72 20.00 -23.59
CA ASN A 418 -65.33 20.45 -23.30
C ASN A 418 -64.41 20.48 -24.58
N LEU A 419 -63.33 21.31 -24.58
CA LEU A 419 -62.02 21.26 -25.33
C LEU A 419 -61.98 21.00 -26.87
N ILE A 420 -61.26 21.70 -27.79
CA ILE A 420 -60.05 22.60 -27.81
C ILE A 420 -58.70 21.87 -27.60
N GLY A 421 -57.58 22.06 -28.33
CA GLY A 421 -57.15 22.90 -29.48
C GLY A 421 -55.59 22.78 -29.65
N SER A 422 -54.85 23.04 -30.75
CA SER A 422 -55.00 23.85 -32.00
C SER A 422 -54.74 25.36 -31.83
N THR A 423 -53.91 26.09 -32.61
CA THR A 423 -52.90 25.85 -33.70
C THR A 423 -52.03 27.16 -33.89
N PRO A 424 -50.98 27.25 -34.74
CA PRO A 424 -50.03 28.39 -34.74
C PRO A 424 -50.17 29.51 -35.82
N ASN A 425 -49.84 30.74 -35.42
CA ASN A 425 -49.02 31.80 -36.09
C ASN A 425 -49.30 32.32 -37.54
N ASN A 426 -49.70 33.61 -37.70
CA ASN A 426 -49.12 34.54 -38.71
C ASN A 426 -49.47 36.06 -38.48
N ASN A 427 -49.06 36.95 -39.41
CA ASN A 427 -48.78 38.40 -39.22
C ASN A 427 -49.90 39.46 -39.51
N ALA A 428 -49.75 40.62 -38.83
CA ALA A 428 -49.94 42.03 -39.32
C ALA A 428 -51.35 42.61 -39.64
N PRO A 429 -51.54 43.96 -39.70
CA PRO A 429 -50.91 45.04 -38.90
C PRO A 429 -51.89 46.17 -38.42
N SER A 430 -51.34 47.13 -37.66
CA SER A 430 -51.81 48.54 -37.51
C SER A 430 -53.08 48.86 -36.70
N LEU A 431 -52.89 49.30 -35.45
CA LEU A 431 -53.29 50.65 -35.00
C LEU A 431 -52.54 51.07 -33.72
N ARG A 432 -52.62 52.35 -33.35
CA ARG A 432 -51.82 53.01 -32.29
C ARG A 432 -52.36 52.72 -30.88
N ASP A 433 -51.47 52.48 -29.91
CA ASP A 433 -51.08 53.52 -28.93
C ASP A 433 -49.74 53.15 -28.20
N ARG A 434 -49.30 54.02 -27.28
CA ARG A 434 -48.06 54.00 -26.47
C ARG A 434 -47.73 52.67 -25.78
N GLY A 435 -46.44 52.28 -25.81
CA GLY A 435 -45.90 51.25 -24.91
C GLY A 435 -44.62 50.55 -25.37
N GLY A 436 -43.51 51.27 -25.54
CA GLY A 436 -42.21 50.65 -25.86
C GLY A 436 -41.58 49.98 -24.64
N GLY A 437 -41.26 48.68 -24.72
CA GLY A 437 -40.49 47.99 -23.66
C GLY A 437 -40.41 46.46 -23.77
N ASP A 438 -41.46 45.78 -24.25
CA ASP A 438 -41.56 44.32 -24.10
C ASP A 438 -40.95 43.49 -25.26
N SER A 439 -40.64 44.13 -26.39
CA SER A 439 -39.94 43.50 -27.52
C SER A 439 -38.54 42.99 -27.14
N ASP A 440 -37.79 43.85 -26.45
CA ASP A 440 -36.38 43.58 -26.13
C ASP A 440 -36.27 42.47 -25.09
N ASN A 441 -37.18 42.41 -24.12
CA ASN A 441 -37.24 41.31 -23.15
C ASN A 441 -37.44 39.94 -23.83
N ARG A 442 -38.18 39.87 -24.95
CA ARG A 442 -38.32 38.62 -25.72
C ARG A 442 -37.04 38.29 -26.51
N VAL A 443 -36.40 39.29 -27.13
CA VAL A 443 -35.13 39.11 -27.87
C VAL A 443 -33.98 38.73 -26.92
N VAL A 444 -33.90 39.32 -25.73
CA VAL A 444 -32.89 39.00 -24.71
C VAL A 444 -33.07 37.58 -24.17
N ARG A 445 -34.30 37.12 -23.92
CA ARG A 445 -34.58 35.72 -23.52
C ARG A 445 -34.11 34.73 -24.59
N LEU A 446 -34.51 34.92 -25.84
CA LEU A 446 -34.06 34.09 -26.97
C LEU A 446 -32.52 34.13 -27.17
N LYS A 447 -31.88 35.30 -26.96
CA LYS A 447 -30.42 35.46 -27.00
C LYS A 447 -29.69 34.78 -25.83
N ASN A 448 -30.36 34.55 -24.71
CA ASN A 448 -29.83 33.80 -23.57
C ASN A 448 -30.01 32.29 -23.79
N GLU A 449 -31.20 31.85 -24.19
CA GLU A 449 -31.48 30.45 -24.56
C GLU A 449 -30.56 29.95 -25.68
N LEU A 450 -30.37 30.76 -26.74
CA LEU A 450 -29.42 30.45 -27.82
C LEU A 450 -27.97 30.36 -27.30
N ARG A 451 -27.56 31.20 -26.35
CA ARG A 451 -26.22 31.11 -25.75
C ARG A 451 -26.06 29.87 -24.89
N VAL A 452 -27.04 29.49 -24.08
CA VAL A 452 -27.04 28.23 -23.32
C VAL A 452 -26.98 27.03 -24.27
N CYS A 453 -27.76 27.04 -25.35
CA CYS A 453 -27.73 25.97 -26.36
C CYS A 453 -26.40 25.89 -27.10
N MET A 454 -25.76 27.02 -27.41
CA MET A 454 -24.42 27.08 -28.02
C MET A 454 -23.32 26.59 -27.05
N THR A 455 -23.40 26.92 -25.77
CA THR A 455 -22.49 26.39 -24.74
C THR A 455 -22.65 24.88 -24.59
N GLY A 456 -23.88 24.37 -24.47
CA GLY A 456 -24.16 22.93 -24.44
C GLY A 456 -23.77 22.19 -25.71
N GLN A 457 -23.79 22.84 -26.88
CA GLN A 457 -23.17 22.29 -28.09
C GLN A 457 -21.64 22.29 -28.02
N LYS A 458 -21.00 23.33 -27.49
CA LYS A 458 -19.54 23.38 -27.32
C LYS A 458 -19.06 22.27 -26.39
N GLU A 459 -19.74 22.08 -25.25
CA GLU A 459 -19.48 21.01 -24.29
C GLU A 459 -19.62 19.62 -24.92
N LYS A 460 -20.69 19.39 -25.70
CA LYS A 460 -20.86 18.13 -26.47
C LYS A 460 -19.75 17.92 -27.50
N ARG A 461 -19.27 18.97 -28.18
CA ARG A 461 -18.12 18.89 -29.10
C ARG A 461 -16.78 18.73 -28.37
N GLU A 462 -16.69 19.06 -27.08
CA GLU A 462 -15.52 18.81 -26.23
C GLU A 462 -15.52 17.34 -25.78
N LEU A 463 -16.66 16.85 -25.30
CA LEU A 463 -16.86 15.45 -24.91
C LEU A 463 -16.63 14.50 -26.08
N ILE A 464 -17.10 14.83 -27.29
CA ILE A 464 -16.82 14.05 -28.50
C ILE A 464 -15.30 13.97 -28.75
N ARG A 465 -14.56 15.09 -28.72
CA ARG A 465 -13.09 15.07 -28.90
C ARG A 465 -12.35 14.33 -27.80
N GLN A 466 -12.85 14.35 -26.57
CA GLN A 466 -12.29 13.54 -25.48
C GLN A 466 -12.55 12.05 -25.69
N LEU A 467 -13.74 11.67 -26.19
CA LEU A 467 -14.05 10.28 -26.54
C LEU A 467 -13.25 9.80 -27.76
N GLU A 468 -13.07 10.64 -28.79
CA GLU A 468 -12.22 10.37 -29.96
C GLU A 468 -10.75 10.14 -29.55
N ALA A 469 -10.20 11.00 -28.68
CA ALA A 469 -8.85 10.84 -28.15
C ALA A 469 -8.70 9.57 -27.27
N ASN A 470 -9.69 9.25 -26.44
CA ASN A 470 -9.70 8.02 -25.66
C ASN A 470 -9.81 6.75 -26.55
N LEU A 471 -10.54 6.83 -27.66
CA LEU A 471 -10.66 5.74 -28.63
C LEU A 471 -9.32 5.52 -29.34
N GLN A 472 -8.67 6.58 -29.84
CA GLN A 472 -7.32 6.53 -30.42
C GLN A 472 -6.28 5.97 -29.43
N ALA A 473 -6.34 6.36 -28.16
CA ALA A 473 -5.47 5.80 -27.13
C ALA A 473 -5.69 4.28 -26.92
N LYS A 474 -6.95 3.80 -27.01
CA LYS A 474 -7.26 2.37 -26.93
C LYS A 474 -6.95 1.59 -28.21
N ASP A 475 -7.03 2.21 -29.39
CA ASP A 475 -6.56 1.61 -30.63
C ASP A 475 -5.04 1.39 -30.59
N HIS A 476 -4.26 2.37 -30.12
CA HIS A 476 -2.81 2.20 -29.92
C HIS A 476 -2.46 1.18 -28.83
N GLU A 477 -3.25 1.10 -27.75
CA GLU A 477 -3.10 0.04 -26.74
C GLU A 477 -3.35 -1.36 -27.34
N LEU A 478 -4.33 -1.50 -28.24
CA LEU A 478 -4.60 -2.73 -28.98
C LEU A 478 -3.53 -3.04 -30.05
N GLU A 479 -2.95 -2.03 -30.70
CA GLU A 479 -1.81 -2.21 -31.61
C GLU A 479 -0.55 -2.69 -30.87
N GLN A 480 -0.26 -2.10 -29.70
CA GLN A 480 0.85 -2.52 -28.85
C GLN A 480 0.64 -3.96 -28.35
N LEU A 481 -0.55 -4.30 -27.83
CA LEU A 481 -0.86 -5.66 -27.37
C LEU A 481 -0.75 -6.70 -28.49
N LYS A 482 -1.18 -6.38 -29.72
CA LYS A 482 -0.97 -7.26 -30.89
C LYS A 482 0.50 -7.42 -31.25
N LYS A 483 1.31 -6.36 -31.09
CA LYS A 483 2.75 -6.42 -31.31
C LYS A 483 3.42 -7.32 -30.25
N ASP A 484 3.07 -7.17 -28.99
CA ASP A 484 3.57 -7.98 -27.88
C ASP A 484 3.14 -9.46 -28.00
N GLU A 485 1.90 -9.72 -28.45
CA GLU A 485 1.41 -11.05 -28.83
C GLU A 485 2.24 -11.63 -29.99
N SER A 486 2.53 -10.84 -31.02
CA SER A 486 3.35 -11.30 -32.15
C SER A 486 4.80 -11.62 -31.76
N GLU A 487 5.40 -10.82 -30.87
CA GLU A 487 6.77 -11.04 -30.37
C GLU A 487 6.86 -12.27 -29.47
N THR A 488 5.88 -12.48 -28.58
CA THR A 488 5.81 -13.68 -27.74
C THR A 488 5.51 -14.95 -28.55
N LEU A 489 4.70 -14.87 -29.62
CA LEU A 489 4.52 -15.99 -30.56
C LEU A 489 5.83 -16.33 -31.31
N VAL A 490 6.63 -15.33 -31.68
CA VAL A 490 7.96 -15.55 -32.29
C VAL A 490 8.92 -16.22 -31.31
N GLN A 491 8.99 -15.73 -30.05
CA GLN A 491 9.81 -16.34 -29.00
C GLN A 491 9.38 -17.79 -28.71
N MET A 492 8.08 -18.06 -28.61
CA MET A 492 7.56 -19.43 -28.46
C MET A 492 8.00 -20.35 -29.60
N ASN A 493 8.03 -19.87 -30.84
CA ASN A 493 8.49 -20.67 -31.97
C ASN A 493 10.01 -20.90 -31.96
N GLN A 494 10.81 -19.89 -31.55
CA GLN A 494 12.25 -20.07 -31.32
C GLN A 494 12.52 -21.14 -30.26
N TYR A 495 11.82 -21.11 -29.11
CA TYR A 495 11.96 -22.14 -28.08
C TYR A 495 11.52 -23.54 -28.56
N LYS A 496 10.54 -23.66 -29.45
CA LYS A 496 10.17 -24.94 -30.08
C LYS A 496 11.27 -25.47 -31.01
N GLU A 497 11.90 -24.59 -31.80
CA GLU A 497 13.04 -24.98 -32.66
C GLU A 497 14.26 -25.39 -31.82
N GLU A 498 14.55 -24.69 -30.72
CA GLU A 498 15.63 -25.05 -29.81
C GLU A 498 15.34 -26.37 -29.06
N ALA A 499 14.11 -26.58 -28.58
CA ALA A 499 13.71 -27.84 -27.98
C ALA A 499 13.82 -29.01 -28.98
N PHE A 500 13.44 -28.82 -30.24
CA PHE A 500 13.60 -29.83 -31.28
C PHE A 500 15.08 -30.10 -31.60
N ARG A 501 15.92 -29.06 -31.65
CA ARG A 501 17.37 -29.16 -31.85
C ARG A 501 18.06 -29.90 -30.70
N LEU A 502 17.65 -29.64 -29.45
CA LEU A 502 18.13 -30.33 -28.26
C LEU A 502 17.68 -31.79 -28.22
N ALA A 503 16.40 -32.08 -28.48
CA ALA A 503 15.89 -33.45 -28.55
C ALA A 503 16.60 -34.27 -29.64
N SER A 504 16.88 -33.67 -30.80
CA SER A 504 17.68 -34.30 -31.86
C SER A 504 19.11 -34.58 -31.39
N LYS A 505 19.73 -33.71 -30.60
CA LYS A 505 21.08 -33.92 -30.04
C LYS A 505 21.10 -35.02 -28.99
N CYS A 506 20.12 -35.06 -28.08
CA CYS A 506 19.96 -36.16 -27.12
C CYS A 506 19.85 -37.51 -27.83
N ARG A 507 19.01 -37.60 -28.87
CA ARG A 507 18.82 -38.83 -29.64
C ARG A 507 20.08 -39.32 -30.37
N ILE A 508 20.98 -38.41 -30.77
CA ILE A 508 22.28 -38.79 -31.34
C ILE A 508 23.19 -39.37 -30.26
N LEU A 509 23.26 -38.73 -29.09
CA LEU A 509 24.06 -39.20 -27.95
C LEU A 509 23.57 -40.55 -27.39
N GLU A 510 22.24 -40.77 -27.37
CA GLU A 510 21.62 -42.06 -27.05
C GLU A 510 22.08 -43.15 -28.02
N GLN A 511 22.09 -42.87 -29.33
CA GLN A 511 22.59 -43.79 -30.37
C GLN A 511 24.11 -43.96 -30.39
N GLU A 512 24.87 -43.10 -29.72
CA GLU A 512 26.32 -43.25 -29.53
C GLU A 512 26.61 -44.13 -28.30
N LEU A 513 25.88 -43.93 -27.20
CA LEU A 513 25.91 -44.81 -26.02
C LEU A 513 25.49 -46.25 -26.34
N GLU A 514 24.39 -46.44 -27.08
CA GLU A 514 23.88 -47.78 -27.42
C GLU A 514 24.93 -48.62 -28.16
N LYS A 515 25.67 -48.01 -29.11
CA LYS A 515 26.76 -48.67 -29.86
C LYS A 515 27.90 -49.10 -28.94
N LEU A 516 28.35 -48.21 -28.05
CA LEU A 516 29.42 -48.50 -27.09
C LEU A 516 29.06 -49.67 -26.17
N THR A 517 27.80 -49.75 -25.71
CA THR A 517 27.34 -50.89 -24.88
C THR A 517 27.23 -52.21 -25.65
N THR A 518 26.95 -52.18 -26.96
CA THR A 518 26.91 -53.42 -27.76
C THR A 518 28.28 -54.04 -27.98
N ASP A 519 29.33 -53.25 -28.17
CA ASP A 519 30.67 -53.77 -28.49
C ASP A 519 31.29 -54.57 -27.32
N GLU A 520 31.14 -54.11 -26.07
CA GLU A 520 31.62 -54.85 -24.88
C GLU A 520 31.02 -56.25 -24.77
N SER A 521 29.76 -56.43 -25.18
CA SER A 521 29.04 -57.72 -25.08
C SER A 521 29.60 -58.81 -26.00
N SER A 522 30.35 -58.43 -27.04
CA SER A 522 30.80 -59.33 -28.12
C SER A 522 32.02 -60.18 -27.76
N THR A 523 32.86 -59.72 -26.83
CA THR A 523 34.22 -60.26 -26.63
C THR A 523 34.29 -61.49 -25.73
N ARG A 524 33.28 -61.78 -24.91
CA ARG A 524 33.34 -62.79 -23.83
C ARG A 524 32.94 -64.23 -24.20
N LYS A 525 32.52 -64.53 -25.43
CA LYS A 525 31.87 -65.83 -25.78
C LYS A 525 32.75 -66.90 -26.47
N ASN A 526 34.07 -66.71 -26.55
CA ASN A 526 34.96 -67.48 -27.45
C ASN A 526 36.01 -68.40 -26.77
N HIS A 527 35.86 -68.82 -25.50
CA HIS A 527 36.97 -69.52 -24.79
C HIS A 527 36.72 -70.88 -24.12
N GLU A 528 35.53 -71.47 -24.18
CA GLU A 528 35.28 -72.82 -23.62
C GLU A 528 34.69 -73.80 -24.65
N ARG A 529 35.54 -74.62 -25.29
CA ARG A 529 35.13 -75.87 -25.99
C ARG A 529 36.28 -76.79 -26.43
N SER A 530 37.13 -77.18 -25.49
CA SER A 530 38.07 -78.33 -25.56
C SER A 530 38.48 -78.65 -24.11
N ILE A 531 38.70 -79.88 -23.62
CA ILE A 531 39.20 -81.13 -24.22
C ILE A 531 38.53 -82.33 -23.53
N THR A 532 38.14 -83.40 -24.25
CA THR A 532 38.01 -84.78 -23.72
C THR A 532 38.09 -85.83 -24.84
N THR A 533 38.94 -86.88 -24.71
CA THR A 533 38.75 -88.28 -25.19
C THR A 533 40.06 -89.11 -25.21
N GLY A 534 39.95 -90.43 -24.98
CA GLY A 534 41.00 -91.45 -25.20
C GLY A 534 41.95 -91.67 -23.99
N SER A 535 42.55 -92.85 -23.79
CA SER A 535 42.36 -94.18 -24.39
C SER A 535 42.92 -95.27 -23.43
N GLY A 536 42.67 -96.57 -23.66
CA GLY A 536 43.17 -97.67 -22.81
C GLY A 536 43.81 -98.83 -23.58
N GLY A 537 44.67 -99.65 -22.93
CA GLY A 537 45.31 -100.79 -23.61
C GLY A 537 46.40 -101.58 -22.86
N LEU A 538 45.99 -102.52 -22.00
CA LEU A 538 46.63 -103.81 -21.62
C LEU A 538 48.13 -104.12 -21.94
N ASN A 539 48.82 -104.67 -20.91
CA ASN A 539 49.53 -105.99 -20.83
C ASN A 539 51.05 -106.09 -20.44
N ARG A 540 51.34 -107.16 -19.65
CA ARG A 540 52.62 -107.90 -19.40
C ARG A 540 53.73 -107.37 -18.43
N ARG A 541 53.62 -107.85 -17.17
CA ARG A 541 54.63 -108.57 -16.32
C ARG A 541 56.04 -107.99 -16.02
N ARG A 542 56.34 -107.99 -14.70
CA ARG A 542 57.64 -108.24 -14.00
C ARG A 542 58.68 -107.10 -13.84
N SER A 543 58.37 -106.16 -12.94
CA SER A 543 59.33 -105.56 -11.97
C SER A 543 58.54 -104.70 -10.97
N SER A 544 57.94 -105.32 -9.96
CA SER A 544 56.75 -104.78 -9.28
C SER A 544 56.89 -104.60 -7.76
N SER A 545 57.67 -103.61 -7.35
CA SER A 545 57.61 -103.00 -6.01
C SER A 545 57.93 -101.51 -6.15
N ASP A 546 59.22 -101.18 -6.21
CA ASP A 546 59.70 -99.87 -5.75
C ASP A 546 59.38 -98.74 -6.74
N LEU A 547 59.70 -98.90 -8.02
CA LEU A 547 59.31 -97.97 -9.10
C LEU A 547 57.79 -97.69 -9.20
N ARG A 548 56.95 -98.56 -8.62
CA ARG A 548 55.49 -98.37 -8.62
C ARG A 548 55.01 -97.63 -7.37
N GLN A 549 55.80 -97.63 -6.30
CA GLN A 549 55.58 -96.80 -5.12
C GLN A 549 56.16 -95.41 -5.32
N GLU A 550 57.31 -95.30 -5.98
CA GLU A 550 57.95 -94.05 -6.40
C GLU A 550 57.03 -93.24 -7.33
N ALA A 551 56.55 -93.83 -8.44
CA ALA A 551 55.59 -93.18 -9.34
C ALA A 551 54.23 -92.84 -8.69
N PHE A 552 53.81 -93.59 -7.65
CA PHE A 552 52.60 -93.25 -6.88
C PHE A 552 52.83 -92.12 -5.88
N LEU A 553 54.06 -91.97 -5.38
CA LEU A 553 54.46 -90.82 -4.57
C LEU A 553 54.64 -89.58 -5.44
N GLU A 554 55.18 -89.68 -6.65
CA GLU A 554 55.22 -88.57 -7.64
C GLU A 554 53.80 -88.10 -8.01
N ASP A 555 52.90 -89.02 -8.39
CA ASP A 555 51.49 -88.73 -8.71
C ASP A 555 50.77 -88.09 -7.51
N LYS A 556 51.03 -88.57 -6.28
CA LYS A 556 50.48 -87.97 -5.06
C LYS A 556 51.11 -86.62 -4.71
N ILE A 557 52.40 -86.39 -4.95
CA ILE A 557 53.06 -85.10 -4.76
C ILE A 557 52.51 -84.09 -5.78
N PHE A 558 52.32 -84.49 -7.04
CA PHE A 558 51.68 -83.66 -8.06
C PHE A 558 50.23 -83.32 -7.69
N THR A 559 49.46 -84.29 -7.21
CA THR A 559 48.10 -84.06 -6.70
C THR A 559 48.09 -83.09 -5.52
N LEU A 560 48.98 -83.27 -4.53
CA LEU A 560 49.10 -82.37 -3.38
C LEU A 560 49.60 -80.96 -3.77
N GLN A 561 50.44 -80.83 -4.80
CA GLN A 561 50.83 -79.53 -5.36
C GLN A 561 49.65 -78.85 -6.07
N GLN A 562 48.82 -79.60 -6.79
CA GLN A 562 47.61 -79.09 -7.42
C GLN A 562 46.55 -78.67 -6.38
N GLU A 563 46.34 -79.50 -5.35
CA GLU A 563 45.49 -79.17 -4.20
C GLU A 563 46.01 -77.95 -3.43
N LYS A 564 47.34 -77.82 -3.25
CA LYS A 564 47.95 -76.62 -2.67
C LYS A 564 47.67 -75.38 -3.52
N MET A 565 47.92 -75.40 -4.83
CA MET A 565 47.66 -74.21 -5.66
C MET A 565 46.18 -73.83 -5.66
N ALA A 566 45.26 -74.80 -5.66
CA ALA A 566 43.83 -74.53 -5.52
C ALA A 566 43.48 -73.91 -4.14
N ALA A 567 44.15 -74.35 -3.06
CA ALA A 567 44.00 -73.74 -1.74
C ALA A 567 44.59 -72.31 -1.69
N ASP A 568 45.77 -72.08 -2.27
CA ASP A 568 46.42 -70.77 -2.36
C ASP A 568 45.55 -69.79 -3.18
N GLU A 569 44.94 -70.24 -4.29
CA GLU A 569 43.97 -69.46 -5.07
C GLU A 569 42.70 -69.14 -4.27
N GLN A 570 42.17 -70.12 -3.51
CA GLN A 570 41.00 -69.93 -2.66
C GLN A 570 41.28 -68.98 -1.48
N ILE A 571 42.48 -69.02 -0.89
CA ILE A 571 42.92 -68.07 0.14
C ILE A 571 42.97 -66.65 -0.46
N GLN A 572 43.62 -66.46 -1.61
CA GLN A 572 43.64 -65.14 -2.25
C GLN A 572 42.25 -64.64 -2.68
N LEU A 573 41.28 -65.52 -2.97
CA LEU A 573 39.89 -65.12 -3.19
C LEU A 573 39.25 -64.62 -1.89
N LEU A 574 39.39 -65.38 -0.80
CA LEU A 574 38.87 -65.00 0.52
C LEU A 574 39.53 -63.72 1.07
N GLU A 575 40.81 -63.49 0.82
CA GLU A 575 41.51 -62.24 1.15
C GLU A 575 40.93 -61.04 0.38
N ARG A 576 40.66 -61.21 -0.93
CA ARG A 576 40.03 -60.16 -1.76
C ARG A 576 38.59 -59.89 -1.32
N GLU A 577 37.83 -60.92 -0.96
CA GLU A 577 36.47 -60.76 -0.44
C GLU A 577 36.46 -60.09 0.94
N ASN A 578 37.33 -60.52 1.86
CA ASN A 578 37.46 -59.93 3.19
C ASN A 578 37.92 -58.46 3.12
N LYS A 579 38.87 -58.14 2.23
CA LYS A 579 39.25 -56.75 1.93
C LYS A 579 38.07 -55.93 1.41
N GLN A 580 37.33 -56.44 0.42
CA GLN A 580 36.12 -55.77 -0.08
C GLN A 580 35.02 -55.60 0.99
N LEU A 581 34.88 -56.55 1.93
CA LEU A 581 33.94 -56.45 3.04
C LEU A 581 34.40 -55.40 4.05
N SER A 582 35.69 -55.35 4.37
CA SER A 582 36.29 -54.30 5.21
C SER A 582 36.09 -52.90 4.61
N GLU A 583 36.35 -52.75 3.31
CA GLU A 583 36.10 -51.51 2.56
C GLU A 583 34.60 -51.12 2.58
N LYS A 584 33.68 -52.08 2.40
CA LYS A 584 32.22 -51.85 2.49
C LYS A 584 31.78 -51.44 3.90
N CYS A 585 32.35 -52.04 4.95
CA CYS A 585 32.10 -51.66 6.34
C CYS A 585 32.60 -50.24 6.63
N ALA A 586 33.80 -49.87 6.14
CA ALA A 586 34.34 -48.53 6.27
C ALA A 586 33.49 -47.46 5.56
N THR A 587 32.95 -47.77 4.37
CA THR A 587 31.98 -46.88 3.72
C THR A 587 30.67 -46.77 4.51
N ALA A 588 30.13 -47.89 5.00
CA ALA A 588 28.88 -47.87 5.77
C ALA A 588 29.00 -47.09 7.11
N THR A 589 30.17 -47.08 7.76
CA THR A 589 30.40 -46.23 8.94
C THR A 589 30.48 -44.74 8.58
N ASN A 590 31.04 -44.39 7.42
CA ASN A 590 31.03 -43.01 6.92
C ASN A 590 29.61 -42.56 6.54
N ASP A 591 28.82 -43.44 5.90
CA ASP A 591 27.41 -43.18 5.59
C ASP A 591 26.57 -42.98 6.86
N SER A 592 26.85 -43.74 7.93
CA SER A 592 26.21 -43.53 9.24
C SER A 592 26.50 -42.14 9.82
N SER A 593 27.71 -41.61 9.63
CA SER A 593 28.08 -40.23 9.99
C SER A 593 27.31 -39.22 9.13
N CYS A 594 27.25 -39.45 7.81
CA CYS A 594 26.45 -38.63 6.90
C CYS A 594 24.96 -38.58 7.30
N VAL A 595 24.37 -39.73 7.66
CA VAL A 595 22.99 -39.82 8.16
C VAL A 595 22.78 -39.04 9.47
N ALA A 596 23.78 -38.99 10.36
CA ALA A 596 23.71 -38.14 11.55
C ALA A 596 23.72 -36.64 11.19
N THR A 597 24.59 -36.22 10.26
CA THR A 597 24.63 -34.84 9.75
C THR A 597 23.32 -34.45 9.06
N LEU A 598 22.76 -35.33 8.22
CA LEU A 598 21.48 -35.11 7.53
C LEU A 598 20.31 -35.00 8.51
N LYS A 599 20.29 -35.79 9.61
CA LYS A 599 19.27 -35.65 10.68
C LYS A 599 19.35 -34.28 11.38
N LEU A 600 20.55 -33.79 11.67
CA LEU A 600 20.75 -32.46 12.25
C LEU A 600 20.29 -31.34 11.29
N GLU A 601 20.59 -31.47 10.00
CA GLU A 601 20.12 -30.50 8.99
C GLU A 601 18.59 -30.55 8.84
N VAL A 602 17.95 -31.73 8.87
CA VAL A 602 16.48 -31.85 8.82
C VAL A 602 15.81 -31.18 10.02
N GLU A 603 16.32 -31.35 11.24
CA GLU A 603 15.79 -30.63 12.41
C GLU A 603 16.03 -29.11 12.32
N LYS A 604 17.20 -28.67 11.82
CA LYS A 604 17.49 -27.25 11.53
C LYS A 604 16.51 -26.66 10.51
N GLN A 605 16.23 -27.36 9.41
CA GLN A 605 15.24 -26.92 8.40
C GLN A 605 13.82 -26.88 8.97
N LYS A 606 13.47 -27.82 9.86
CA LYS A 606 12.19 -27.85 10.58
C LYS A 606 12.01 -26.67 11.55
N PHE A 607 13.07 -26.21 12.23
CA PHE A 607 13.04 -24.96 13.00
C PHE A 607 12.89 -23.73 12.09
N LEU A 608 13.64 -23.65 10.98
CA LEU A 608 13.53 -22.55 10.01
C LEU A 608 12.13 -22.47 9.39
N LEU A 609 11.51 -23.61 9.07
CA LEU A 609 10.14 -23.69 8.58
C LEU A 609 9.13 -23.19 9.63
N LEU A 610 9.31 -23.59 10.89
CA LEU A 610 8.46 -23.14 12.00
C LEU A 610 8.51 -21.61 12.17
N ASP A 611 9.70 -21.02 12.11
CA ASP A 611 9.87 -19.57 12.25
C ASP A 611 9.39 -18.80 11.01
N ALA A 612 9.61 -19.32 9.80
CA ALA A 612 9.00 -18.79 8.58
C ALA A 612 7.46 -18.83 8.63
N GLN A 613 6.88 -19.88 9.23
CA GLN A 613 5.44 -19.98 9.43
C GLN A 613 4.92 -18.97 10.47
N LYS A 614 5.61 -18.79 11.61
CA LYS A 614 5.31 -17.73 12.59
C LYS A 614 5.33 -16.35 11.95
N GLU A 615 6.32 -16.09 11.09
CA GLU A 615 6.45 -14.81 10.38
C GLU A 615 5.35 -14.63 9.34
N CYS A 616 4.97 -15.67 8.60
CA CYS A 616 3.78 -15.64 7.73
C CYS A 616 2.51 -15.31 8.52
N ASP A 617 2.33 -15.87 9.73
CA ASP A 617 1.17 -15.58 10.59
C ASP A 617 1.26 -14.22 11.30
N ARG A 618 2.47 -13.63 11.41
CA ARG A 618 2.66 -12.21 11.80
C ARG A 618 2.27 -11.29 10.64
N LEU A 619 2.71 -11.59 9.42
CA LEU A 619 2.41 -10.82 8.21
C LEU A 619 0.92 -10.87 7.84
N LYS A 620 0.24 -12.02 8.03
CA LYS A 620 -1.24 -12.11 7.89
C LYS A 620 -1.97 -11.18 8.86
N ARG A 621 -1.56 -11.12 10.13
CA ARG A 621 -2.14 -10.20 11.13
C ARG A 621 -1.89 -8.75 10.75
N LEU A 622 -0.65 -8.40 10.39
CA LEU A 622 -0.31 -7.05 9.93
C LEU A 622 -1.08 -6.64 8.67
N TYR A 623 -1.33 -7.56 7.74
CA TYR A 623 -2.15 -7.32 6.56
C TYR A 623 -3.63 -7.07 6.92
N ILE A 624 -4.17 -7.80 7.89
CA ILE A 624 -5.53 -7.59 8.41
C ILE A 624 -5.62 -6.22 9.11
N GLU A 625 -4.65 -5.88 9.95
CA GLU A 625 -4.55 -4.58 10.65
C GLU A 625 -4.47 -3.41 9.66
N VAL A 626 -3.59 -3.49 8.66
CA VAL A 626 -3.43 -2.46 7.61
C VAL A 626 -4.68 -2.38 6.72
N SER A 627 -5.36 -3.50 6.44
CA SER A 627 -6.62 -3.50 5.67
C SER A 627 -7.75 -2.86 6.47
N GLY A 628 -7.87 -3.18 7.77
CA GLY A 628 -8.84 -2.55 8.66
C GLY A 628 -8.62 -1.05 8.80
N ALA A 629 -7.37 -0.61 9.00
CA ALA A 629 -7.01 0.81 9.05
C ALA A 629 -7.30 1.54 7.72
N LYS A 630 -7.08 0.88 6.57
CA LYS A 630 -7.45 1.41 5.25
C LYS A 630 -8.97 1.56 5.10
N GLU A 631 -9.77 0.63 5.63
CA GLU A 631 -11.23 0.73 5.65
C GLU A 631 -11.74 1.78 6.63
N GLU A 632 -11.07 1.96 7.78
CA GLU A 632 -11.31 3.05 8.74
C GLU A 632 -11.13 4.42 8.08
N ILE A 633 -9.94 4.66 7.51
CA ILE A 633 -9.61 5.89 6.76
C ILE A 633 -10.54 6.07 5.55
N GLY A 634 -10.97 4.97 4.92
CA GLY A 634 -11.99 4.99 3.86
C GLY A 634 -13.35 5.51 4.34
N ARG A 635 -13.81 5.06 5.52
CA ARG A 635 -15.05 5.53 6.18
C ARG A 635 -14.93 6.98 6.64
N GLU A 636 -13.78 7.38 7.20
CA GLU A 636 -13.51 8.77 7.58
C GLU A 636 -13.51 9.71 6.37
N LEU A 637 -12.81 9.37 5.28
CA LEU A 637 -12.77 10.17 4.06
C LEU A 637 -14.14 10.27 3.38
N ALA A 638 -14.94 9.19 3.40
CA ALA A 638 -16.33 9.24 2.93
C ALA A 638 -17.18 10.19 3.79
N THR A 639 -17.01 10.14 5.12
CA THR A 639 -17.71 11.00 6.07
C THR A 639 -17.32 12.46 5.88
N LEU A 640 -16.03 12.79 5.80
CA LEU A 640 -15.54 14.15 5.54
C LEU A 640 -16.04 14.70 4.20
N ARG A 641 -16.00 13.90 3.12
CA ARG A 641 -16.59 14.30 1.83
C ARG A 641 -18.08 14.59 1.92
N SER A 642 -18.84 13.79 2.68
CA SER A 642 -20.26 14.05 2.91
C SER A 642 -20.47 15.36 3.67
N GLN A 643 -19.69 15.61 4.73
CA GLN A 643 -19.74 16.85 5.50
C GLN A 643 -19.37 18.08 4.66
N ASP A 644 -18.34 18.02 3.84
CA ASP A 644 -17.92 19.14 3.00
C ASP A 644 -18.93 19.41 1.87
N SER A 645 -19.54 18.37 1.29
CA SER A 645 -20.67 18.56 0.37
C SER A 645 -21.88 19.21 1.06
N ALA A 646 -22.18 18.81 2.31
CA ALA A 646 -23.26 19.40 3.10
C ALA A 646 -22.97 20.86 3.50
N LYS A 647 -21.73 21.19 3.88
CA LYS A 647 -21.27 22.58 4.11
C LYS A 647 -21.40 23.41 2.83
N GLN A 648 -20.98 22.89 1.69
CA GLN A 648 -21.07 23.59 0.40
C GLN A 648 -22.54 23.84 0.00
N ILE A 649 -23.42 22.85 0.19
CA ILE A 649 -24.88 23.00 0.00
C ILE A 649 -25.44 24.06 0.96
N ALA A 650 -25.06 24.05 2.24
CA ALA A 650 -25.54 25.02 3.23
C ALA A 650 -25.08 26.46 2.91
N VAL A 651 -23.85 26.65 2.43
CA VAL A 651 -23.34 27.96 1.97
C VAL A 651 -24.10 28.43 0.73
N LEU A 652 -24.37 27.54 -0.23
CA LEU A 652 -25.18 27.87 -1.42
C LEU A 652 -26.62 28.23 -1.04
N GLN A 653 -27.24 27.50 -0.11
CA GLN A 653 -28.57 27.83 0.43
C GLN A 653 -28.58 29.19 1.14
N GLU A 654 -27.54 29.52 1.90
CA GLU A 654 -27.42 30.84 2.55
C GLU A 654 -27.20 31.97 1.54
N GLN A 655 -26.44 31.73 0.47
CA GLN A 655 -26.32 32.67 -0.66
C GLN A 655 -27.67 32.88 -1.37
N VAL A 656 -28.44 31.81 -1.62
CA VAL A 656 -29.79 31.91 -2.21
C VAL A 656 -30.71 32.74 -1.31
N VAL A 657 -30.83 32.43 -0.01
CA VAL A 657 -31.68 33.18 0.94
C VAL A 657 -31.22 34.65 1.08
N SER A 658 -29.92 34.93 0.97
CA SER A 658 -29.39 36.29 0.94
C SER A 658 -29.81 37.04 -0.32
N LEU A 659 -29.73 36.40 -1.49
CA LEU A 659 -30.16 36.96 -2.77
C LEU A 659 -31.70 37.14 -2.84
N GLU A 660 -32.48 36.23 -2.29
CA GLU A 660 -33.94 36.35 -2.16
C GLU A 660 -34.33 37.56 -1.30
N ARG A 661 -33.68 37.76 -0.15
CA ARG A 661 -33.89 38.96 0.69
C ARG A 661 -33.46 40.25 -0.01
N ALA A 662 -32.35 40.21 -0.77
CA ALA A 662 -31.90 41.35 -1.57
C ALA A 662 -32.89 41.69 -2.70
N LEU A 663 -33.48 40.67 -3.34
CA LEU A 663 -34.55 40.82 -4.33
C LEU A 663 -35.79 41.46 -3.70
N GLN A 664 -36.30 40.92 -2.59
CA GLN A 664 -37.46 41.46 -1.87
C GLN A 664 -37.24 42.93 -1.43
N LEU A 665 -36.03 43.28 -0.99
CA LEU A 665 -35.66 44.66 -0.68
C LEU A 665 -35.62 45.57 -1.92
N ALA A 666 -35.21 45.05 -3.08
CA ALA A 666 -35.25 45.78 -4.34
C ALA A 666 -36.69 45.95 -4.86
N GLU A 667 -37.54 44.93 -4.74
CA GLU A 667 -38.96 44.96 -5.10
C GLU A 667 -39.76 45.93 -4.21
N LEU A 668 -39.49 45.95 -2.90
CA LEU A 668 -40.06 46.94 -1.97
C LEU A 668 -39.65 48.36 -2.37
N LYS A 669 -38.35 48.61 -2.59
CA LYS A 669 -37.85 49.93 -3.03
C LYS A 669 -38.45 50.35 -4.38
N ALA A 670 -38.59 49.43 -5.33
CA ALA A 670 -39.25 49.69 -6.60
C ALA A 670 -40.73 50.03 -6.41
N SER A 671 -41.42 49.33 -5.51
CA SER A 671 -42.82 49.61 -5.16
C SER A 671 -42.99 50.96 -4.44
N GLU A 672 -42.05 51.37 -3.61
CA GLU A 672 -42.04 52.69 -2.96
C GLU A 672 -41.74 53.82 -3.95
N LEU A 673 -40.75 53.63 -4.84
CA LEU A 673 -40.47 54.56 -5.93
C LEU A 673 -41.66 54.70 -6.89
N ALA A 674 -42.35 53.60 -7.23
CA ALA A 674 -43.57 53.65 -8.03
C ALA A 674 -44.68 54.45 -7.34
N LYS A 675 -44.92 54.23 -6.03
CA LYS A 675 -45.90 55.01 -5.25
C LYS A 675 -45.54 56.49 -5.16
N LEU A 676 -44.26 56.82 -5.03
CA LEU A 676 -43.78 58.21 -5.04
C LEU A 676 -43.99 58.86 -6.41
N LEU A 677 -43.70 58.15 -7.50
CA LEU A 677 -43.90 58.63 -8.87
C LEU A 677 -45.39 58.81 -9.20
N ASP A 678 -46.25 57.86 -8.81
CA ASP A 678 -47.70 58.01 -8.96
C ASP A 678 -48.25 59.16 -8.11
N LYS A 679 -47.76 59.33 -6.87
CA LYS A 679 -48.13 60.47 -6.02
C LYS A 679 -47.72 61.79 -6.68
N GLU A 680 -46.44 61.94 -7.04
CA GLU A 680 -45.91 63.14 -7.70
C GLU A 680 -46.67 63.45 -8.99
N LYS A 681 -47.00 62.44 -9.79
CA LYS A 681 -47.88 62.56 -10.96
C LYS A 681 -49.28 63.05 -10.58
N THR A 682 -49.93 62.50 -9.55
CA THR A 682 -51.25 62.99 -9.10
C THR A 682 -51.20 64.41 -8.51
N ASP A 683 -50.10 64.79 -7.87
CA ASP A 683 -49.86 66.14 -7.37
C ASP A 683 -49.61 67.12 -8.55
N HIS A 684 -48.91 66.69 -9.60
CA HIS A 684 -48.75 67.43 -10.86
C HIS A 684 -50.06 67.56 -11.65
N GLU A 685 -50.87 66.50 -11.74
CA GLU A 685 -52.21 66.55 -12.35
C GLU A 685 -53.15 67.48 -11.57
N GLN A 686 -53.07 67.49 -10.23
CA GLN A 686 -53.79 68.44 -9.40
C GLN A 686 -53.29 69.88 -9.60
N LEU A 687 -51.98 70.11 -9.66
CA LEU A 687 -51.39 71.43 -9.92
C LEU A 687 -51.80 71.96 -11.30
N MET A 688 -51.76 71.11 -12.34
CA MET A 688 -52.22 71.44 -13.68
C MET A 688 -53.73 71.75 -13.71
N ARG A 689 -54.56 71.03 -12.94
CA ARG A 689 -55.98 71.36 -12.76
C ARG A 689 -56.17 72.69 -12.02
N GLN A 690 -55.39 72.96 -10.97
CA GLN A 690 -55.45 74.22 -10.23
C GLN A 690 -55.04 75.42 -11.11
N MET A 691 -53.95 75.30 -11.88
CA MET A 691 -53.55 76.31 -12.86
C MET A 691 -54.62 76.52 -13.94
N SER A 692 -55.25 75.43 -14.41
CA SER A 692 -56.37 75.51 -15.36
C SER A 692 -57.60 76.21 -14.77
N SER A 693 -57.93 75.99 -13.49
CA SER A 693 -59.03 76.69 -12.81
C SER A 693 -58.71 78.13 -12.45
N ASN A 694 -57.45 78.46 -12.17
CA ASN A 694 -57.01 79.82 -11.86
C ASN A 694 -57.00 80.70 -13.13
N ASN A 695 -56.67 80.12 -14.30
CA ASN A 695 -56.83 80.78 -15.60
C ASN A 695 -58.31 81.04 -15.99
N MET A 696 -59.28 80.64 -15.17
CA MET A 696 -60.71 80.83 -15.44
C MET A 696 -61.45 81.57 -14.31
N ARG A 697 -60.73 82.27 -13.41
CA ARG A 697 -61.32 83.03 -12.29
C ARG A 697 -60.70 84.41 -12.06
N THR A 698 -60.75 85.26 -13.08
CA THR A 698 -60.54 86.72 -12.96
C THR A 698 -61.85 87.49 -13.11
N SER A 699 -62.83 87.20 -12.24
CA SER A 699 -64.11 87.91 -12.15
C SER A 699 -64.70 87.75 -10.73
N ASP A 700 -64.98 88.91 -10.11
CA ASP A 700 -66.00 89.19 -9.09
C ASP A 700 -66.08 88.42 -7.76
N GLY A 701 -66.66 89.09 -6.74
CA GLY A 701 -67.29 88.43 -5.59
C GLY A 701 -66.84 88.89 -4.20
N LYS A 702 -67.58 89.80 -3.57
CA LYS A 702 -67.43 90.13 -2.14
C LYS A 702 -68.08 89.06 -1.23
N GLY A 703 -67.35 88.64 -0.19
CA GLY A 703 -67.79 88.93 1.19
C GLY A 703 -68.49 87.87 2.06
N ASN A 704 -68.47 88.20 3.36
CA ASN A 704 -69.22 87.69 4.52
C ASN A 704 -68.78 86.41 5.26
N ASN A 705 -68.91 86.51 6.59
CA ASN A 705 -68.63 85.49 7.61
C ASN A 705 -69.93 84.75 8.01
N ALA A 706 -69.81 83.50 8.48
CA ALA A 706 -70.41 83.03 9.74
C ALA A 706 -69.97 81.60 10.10
N ALA A 707 -69.92 81.31 11.41
CA ALA A 707 -69.69 79.99 12.05
C ALA A 707 -68.36 79.26 11.75
N GLY A 708 -67.75 78.53 12.69
CA GLY A 708 -68.08 78.42 14.11
C GLY A 708 -67.20 77.41 14.86
N SER A 709 -66.74 77.78 16.07
CA SER A 709 -66.27 76.94 17.19
C SER A 709 -65.31 75.74 16.97
N THR A 710 -64.71 75.55 15.80
CA THR A 710 -63.80 74.43 15.49
C THR A 710 -62.36 74.86 15.16
N SER A 711 -62.02 76.13 15.40
CA SER A 711 -60.72 76.69 15.02
C SER A 711 -59.54 76.09 15.78
N CYS A 712 -59.73 75.66 17.04
CA CYS A 712 -58.61 75.19 17.87
C CYS A 712 -58.17 73.76 17.51
N SER A 713 -59.10 72.81 17.24
CA SER A 713 -58.70 71.45 16.87
C SER A 713 -57.93 71.46 15.56
N LYS A 714 -58.42 72.17 14.52
CA LYS A 714 -57.71 72.28 13.23
C LYS A 714 -56.32 72.91 13.35
N CYS A 715 -56.10 73.79 14.33
CA CYS A 715 -54.76 74.30 14.64
C CYS A 715 -53.90 73.27 15.39
N ILE A 716 -54.45 72.43 16.26
CA ILE A 716 -53.74 71.34 16.97
C ILE A 716 -53.43 70.17 16.02
N ASP A 717 -54.38 69.79 15.18
CA ASP A 717 -54.24 68.82 14.09
C ASP A 717 -53.21 69.33 13.08
N GLY A 718 -53.29 70.62 12.72
CA GLY A 718 -52.31 71.32 11.88
C GLY A 718 -50.91 71.37 12.50
N LEU A 719 -50.79 71.66 13.80
CA LEU A 719 -49.51 71.68 14.52
C LEU A 719 -48.91 70.28 14.69
N THR A 720 -49.72 69.24 14.94
CA THR A 720 -49.24 67.86 15.02
C THR A 720 -48.92 67.29 13.64
N GLN A 721 -49.60 67.72 12.57
CA GLN A 721 -49.23 67.38 11.21
C GLN A 721 -47.99 68.14 10.73
N LEU A 722 -47.83 69.41 11.09
CA LEU A 722 -46.58 70.16 10.90
C LEU A 722 -45.43 69.51 11.66
N SER A 723 -45.61 69.15 12.93
CA SER A 723 -44.58 68.46 13.73
C SER A 723 -44.24 67.07 13.18
N LYS A 724 -45.21 66.32 12.63
CA LYS A 724 -44.93 65.08 11.88
C LYS A 724 -44.10 65.36 10.62
N LEU A 725 -44.49 66.33 9.80
CA LEU A 725 -43.75 66.72 8.59
C LEU A 725 -42.35 67.25 8.93
N GLU A 726 -42.18 67.93 10.06
CA GLU A 726 -40.91 68.42 10.58
C GLU A 726 -40.01 67.26 11.06
N ILE A 727 -40.57 66.26 11.76
CA ILE A 727 -39.86 65.03 12.14
C ILE A 727 -39.51 64.18 10.91
N GLU A 728 -40.38 64.10 9.91
CA GLU A 728 -40.13 63.42 8.64
C GLU A 728 -39.07 64.16 7.82
N ASN A 729 -39.09 65.49 7.79
CA ASN A 729 -38.07 66.32 7.15
C ASN A 729 -36.73 66.21 7.87
N LEU A 730 -36.68 66.22 9.21
CA LEU A 730 -35.46 65.96 9.99
C LEU A 730 -34.90 64.55 9.72
N LYS A 731 -35.75 63.53 9.59
CA LYS A 731 -35.34 62.17 9.19
C LYS A 731 -34.78 62.15 7.76
N LEU A 732 -35.46 62.77 6.80
CA LEU A 732 -34.98 62.93 5.42
C LEU A 732 -33.64 63.67 5.38
N GLN A 733 -33.50 64.78 6.11
CA GLN A 733 -32.28 65.56 6.23
C GLN A 733 -31.14 64.75 6.85
N SER A 734 -31.41 63.90 7.85
CA SER A 734 -30.43 62.96 8.41
C SER A 734 -30.02 61.86 7.41
N SER A 735 -30.98 61.34 6.64
CA SER A 735 -30.72 60.32 5.61
C SER A 735 -29.92 60.89 4.45
N CYS A 736 -30.31 62.05 3.93
CA CYS A 736 -29.57 62.78 2.91
C CYS A 736 -28.19 63.23 3.40
N SER A 737 -28.04 63.60 4.68
CA SER A 737 -26.73 63.88 5.29
C SER A 737 -25.84 62.63 5.34
N SER A 738 -26.40 61.47 5.67
CA SER A 738 -25.69 60.18 5.65
C SER A 738 -25.29 59.79 4.23
N GLN A 739 -26.20 59.91 3.25
CA GLN A 739 -25.93 59.62 1.84
C GLN A 739 -24.92 60.60 1.23
N LEU A 740 -24.96 61.89 1.60
CA LEU A 740 -23.94 62.86 1.19
C LEU A 740 -22.56 62.53 1.78
N ARG A 741 -22.52 61.98 3.00
CA ARG A 741 -21.26 61.48 3.61
C ARG A 741 -20.75 60.25 2.88
N GLU A 742 -21.61 59.26 2.62
CA GLU A 742 -21.29 58.05 1.84
C GLU A 742 -20.80 58.41 0.43
N ILE A 743 -21.47 59.35 -0.25
CA ILE A 743 -21.05 59.86 -1.57
C ILE A 743 -19.72 60.64 -1.47
N ALA A 744 -19.44 61.34 -0.37
CA ALA A 744 -18.15 62.01 -0.16
C ALA A 744 -17.03 60.99 0.10
N GLU A 745 -17.27 59.96 0.92
CA GLU A 745 -16.34 58.87 1.20
C GLU A 745 -16.04 58.07 -0.08
N LEU A 746 -17.06 57.72 -0.88
CA LEU A 746 -16.89 57.08 -2.18
C LEU A 746 -16.14 57.97 -3.19
N LYS A 747 -16.31 59.30 -3.15
CA LYS A 747 -15.52 60.24 -3.96
C LYS A 747 -14.06 60.34 -3.51
N VAL A 748 -13.79 60.29 -2.21
CA VAL A 748 -12.42 60.22 -1.68
C VAL A 748 -11.77 58.91 -2.13
N GLN A 749 -12.44 57.77 -1.92
CA GLN A 749 -11.97 56.46 -2.39
C GLN A 749 -11.72 56.45 -3.91
N LEU A 750 -12.61 57.03 -4.72
CA LEU A 750 -12.43 57.12 -6.17
C LEU A 750 -11.23 58.00 -6.56
N ASN A 751 -11.01 59.11 -5.85
CA ASN A 751 -9.84 59.97 -6.06
C ASN A 751 -8.53 59.29 -5.62
N ASP A 752 -8.54 58.55 -4.51
CA ASP A 752 -7.39 57.76 -4.05
C ASP A 752 -7.07 56.62 -5.04
N GLN A 753 -8.08 55.93 -5.56
CA GLN A 753 -7.91 54.93 -6.62
C GLN A 753 -7.37 55.58 -7.91
N LEU A 754 -7.87 56.75 -8.31
CA LEU A 754 -7.34 57.48 -9.46
C LEU A 754 -5.88 57.93 -9.22
N ALA A 755 -5.52 58.33 -8.01
CA ALA A 755 -4.16 58.69 -7.63
C ALA A 755 -3.21 57.47 -7.65
N THR A 756 -3.64 56.31 -7.13
CA THR A 756 -2.84 55.07 -7.21
C THR A 756 -2.68 54.59 -8.65
N VAL A 757 -3.73 54.67 -9.49
CA VAL A 757 -3.64 54.38 -10.93
C VAL A 757 -2.67 55.35 -11.62
N THR A 758 -2.67 56.64 -11.28
CA THR A 758 -1.75 57.63 -11.83
C THR A 758 -0.30 57.37 -11.41
N GLU A 759 -0.06 57.04 -10.14
CA GLU A 759 1.25 56.64 -9.62
C GLU A 759 1.73 55.31 -10.24
N LEU A 760 0.83 54.35 -10.50
CA LEU A 760 1.15 53.10 -11.21
C LEU A 760 1.53 53.34 -12.67
N HIS A 761 0.86 54.26 -13.39
CA HIS A 761 1.29 54.68 -14.73
C HIS A 761 2.67 55.34 -14.66
N LYS A 762 2.87 56.30 -13.76
CA LYS A 762 4.18 56.95 -13.57
C LYS A 762 5.30 55.96 -13.23
N ARG A 763 5.00 54.90 -12.47
CA ARG A 763 5.95 53.79 -12.21
C ARG A 763 6.19 52.91 -13.43
N LEU A 764 5.19 52.73 -14.29
CA LEU A 764 5.34 52.03 -15.57
C LEU A 764 6.21 52.84 -16.54
N ASP A 765 6.01 54.16 -16.59
CA ASP A 765 6.80 55.11 -17.38
C ASP A 765 8.25 55.15 -16.90
N LEU A 766 8.47 55.34 -15.60
CA LEU A 766 9.81 55.26 -14.98
C LEU A 766 10.47 53.88 -15.17
N LYS A 767 9.68 52.80 -15.23
CA LYS A 767 10.20 51.48 -15.58
C LYS A 767 10.58 51.40 -17.06
N ALA A 768 9.80 51.97 -17.97
CA ALA A 768 10.12 52.03 -19.39
C ALA A 768 11.38 52.88 -19.65
N GLU A 769 11.52 54.04 -19.01
CA GLU A 769 12.74 54.85 -19.00
C GLU A 769 13.94 54.06 -18.44
N ARG A 770 13.76 53.36 -17.31
CA ARG A 770 14.81 52.51 -16.72
C ARG A 770 15.19 51.35 -17.64
N ASP A 771 14.24 50.68 -18.25
CA ASP A 771 14.46 49.52 -19.12
C ASP A 771 15.12 49.96 -20.44
N GLN A 772 14.72 51.12 -21.00
CA GLN A 772 15.44 51.78 -22.09
C GLN A 772 16.87 52.15 -21.67
N LEU A 773 17.08 52.73 -20.49
CA LEU A 773 18.41 53.14 -20.03
C LEU A 773 19.30 51.91 -19.71
N ILE A 774 18.70 50.80 -19.29
CA ILE A 774 19.35 49.49 -19.18
C ILE A 774 19.73 48.96 -20.57
N ASP A 775 18.87 49.07 -21.58
CA ASP A 775 19.17 48.61 -22.94
C ASP A 775 20.20 49.51 -23.63
N GLU A 776 20.17 50.82 -23.41
CA GLU A 776 21.26 51.74 -23.77
C GLU A 776 22.56 51.39 -23.04
N LEU A 777 22.51 50.99 -21.76
CA LEU A 777 23.69 50.54 -21.02
C LEU A 777 24.20 49.18 -21.52
N LYS A 778 23.32 48.27 -21.97
CA LYS A 778 23.71 47.03 -22.66
C LYS A 778 24.32 47.31 -24.02
N GLU A 779 23.76 48.24 -24.79
CA GLU A 779 24.31 48.62 -26.09
C GLU A 779 25.67 49.30 -25.90
N LYS A 780 25.79 50.26 -24.97
CA LYS A 780 27.06 50.87 -24.58
C LYS A 780 28.03 49.83 -24.02
N ALA A 781 27.58 48.83 -23.27
CA ALA A 781 28.43 47.72 -22.81
C ALA A 781 28.87 46.78 -23.95
N ALA A 782 28.03 46.52 -24.94
CA ALA A 782 28.38 45.74 -26.14
C ALA A 782 29.34 46.53 -27.05
N GLN A 783 29.11 47.84 -27.20
CA GLN A 783 30.05 48.77 -27.84
C GLN A 783 31.37 48.81 -27.07
N PHE A 784 31.36 48.88 -25.73
CA PHE A 784 32.57 48.81 -24.89
C PHE A 784 33.26 47.44 -24.99
N GLU A 785 32.54 46.32 -25.02
CA GLU A 785 33.14 45.01 -25.27
C GLU A 785 33.76 44.93 -26.67
N GLN A 786 33.12 45.51 -27.69
CA GLN A 786 33.68 45.54 -29.04
C GLN A 786 34.87 46.50 -29.15
N ILE A 787 34.86 47.62 -28.44
CA ILE A 787 36.00 48.53 -28.26
C ILE A 787 37.13 47.80 -27.52
N ILE A 788 36.84 47.08 -26.44
CA ILE A 788 37.82 46.32 -25.65
C ILE A 788 38.41 45.18 -26.48
N ARG A 789 37.61 44.42 -27.25
CA ARG A 789 38.12 43.42 -28.21
C ARG A 789 39.00 44.09 -29.28
N ASN A 790 38.60 45.24 -29.79
CA ASN A 790 39.37 45.99 -30.79
C ASN A 790 40.66 46.63 -30.22
N GLN A 791 40.69 47.01 -28.94
CA GLN A 791 41.84 47.60 -28.23
C GLN A 791 42.80 46.55 -27.69
N ILE A 792 42.31 45.41 -27.20
CA ILE A 792 43.14 44.22 -26.92
C ILE A 792 43.79 43.73 -28.23
N SER A 793 43.12 43.91 -29.38
CA SER A 793 43.69 43.69 -30.70
C SER A 793 44.55 44.85 -31.25
N ASN A 794 44.55 46.05 -30.63
CA ASN A 794 45.29 47.23 -31.09
C ASN A 794 45.75 48.12 -29.91
N ASN A 795 46.96 47.86 -29.41
CA ASN A 795 47.80 48.75 -28.58
C ASN A 795 47.25 49.29 -27.24
N SER A 796 47.77 48.71 -26.17
CA SER A 796 48.70 49.39 -25.23
C SER A 796 48.58 50.91 -24.94
N SER A 797 48.45 51.21 -23.64
CA SER A 797 48.91 52.41 -22.87
C SER A 797 47.98 53.63 -22.58
N SER A 798 47.93 54.00 -21.27
CA SER A 798 47.67 55.33 -20.65
C SER A 798 46.24 55.98 -20.78
N THR A 799 45.72 56.96 -19.98
CA THR A 799 45.91 57.48 -18.57
C THR A 799 44.79 58.52 -18.16
N THR A 800 44.46 58.67 -16.85
CA THR A 800 44.09 59.91 -16.05
C THR A 800 42.81 60.83 -16.23
N CYS A 801 42.02 61.01 -15.12
CA CYS A 801 41.52 62.22 -14.34
C CYS A 801 40.42 63.32 -14.74
N ASP A 802 39.57 63.71 -13.72
CA ASP A 802 39.02 65.03 -13.16
C ASP A 802 37.93 66.10 -13.71
N SER A 803 36.91 66.47 -12.85
CA SER A 803 36.38 67.81 -12.29
C SER A 803 35.50 68.99 -12.97
N ALA A 804 34.85 69.93 -12.15
CA ALA A 804 34.22 71.35 -12.34
C ALA A 804 32.62 71.60 -12.29
N THR A 805 31.84 72.76 -12.19
CA THR A 805 31.89 74.32 -12.16
C THR A 805 30.56 75.09 -11.60
N SER A 806 30.38 76.48 -11.59
CA SER A 806 29.16 77.36 -11.16
C SER A 806 29.23 78.92 -11.55
N PRO A 807 28.56 80.08 -11.09
CA PRO A 807 27.26 80.59 -10.41
C PRO A 807 26.61 82.04 -10.85
N ARG A 808 25.53 82.67 -10.22
CA ARG A 808 25.08 84.19 -10.05
C ARG A 808 23.52 84.53 -9.82
N LYS A 809 22.80 85.73 -9.68
CA LYS A 809 22.84 87.24 -9.99
C LYS A 809 21.94 88.28 -9.10
N VAL A 810 21.34 89.45 -9.58
CA VAL A 810 20.96 90.82 -8.90
C VAL A 810 19.89 91.73 -9.70
N SER A 811 19.14 92.89 -9.38
CA SER A 811 18.51 93.75 -8.24
C SER A 811 17.65 95.06 -8.74
N SER A 812 17.06 96.03 -7.92
CA SER A 812 16.11 97.21 -8.31
C SER A 812 15.90 98.53 -7.37
N ARG A 813 15.02 99.58 -7.67
CA ARG A 813 14.73 100.97 -6.98
C ARG A 813 13.37 101.74 -7.41
N ASP A 814 12.79 103.00 -7.13
CA ASP A 814 12.98 104.37 -6.42
C ASP A 814 11.70 105.40 -6.36
N VAL A 815 11.80 106.74 -5.95
CA VAL A 815 11.02 108.10 -6.16
C VAL A 815 9.93 108.85 -5.20
N SER A 816 9.51 110.17 -5.40
CA SER A 816 8.74 111.19 -4.49
C SER A 816 8.20 112.59 -5.12
N VAL A 817 7.51 113.61 -4.43
CA VAL A 817 7.33 115.15 -4.69
C VAL A 817 6.24 116.06 -3.88
N GLY A 818 6.30 117.46 -3.80
CA GLY A 818 5.30 118.48 -3.20
C GLY A 818 5.46 120.07 -3.41
N THR A 819 4.55 121.02 -2.94
CA THR A 819 4.43 122.56 -3.24
C THR A 819 3.70 123.56 -2.20
N ASP A 820 3.55 124.93 -2.42
CA ASP A 820 3.11 126.08 -1.48
C ASP A 820 2.53 127.47 -2.11
N GLU A 821 2.31 128.63 -1.38
CA GLU A 821 2.28 130.16 -1.75
C GLU A 821 1.19 131.19 -1.13
N GLU A 822 1.28 132.57 -1.30
CA GLU A 822 0.63 133.72 -0.47
C GLU A 822 0.29 135.15 -1.15
N LEU A 823 -0.23 136.21 -0.42
CA LEU A 823 -0.24 137.75 -0.56
C LEU A 823 -1.62 138.56 -0.77
N THR A 824 -1.87 139.94 -0.68
CA THR A 824 -1.73 141.13 0.30
C THR A 824 -2.61 142.44 -0.06
N ARG A 825 -2.72 143.53 0.81
CA ARG A 825 -2.85 145.06 0.59
C ARG A 825 -4.08 146.02 0.91
N ASP A 826 -3.83 147.37 0.90
CA ASP A 826 -4.53 148.57 1.54
C ASP A 826 -5.43 149.53 0.63
N PRO A 827 -5.52 150.90 0.80
CA PRO A 827 -6.38 151.82 1.63
C PRO A 827 -7.32 152.77 0.75
N PRO A 828 -7.63 154.11 0.92
CA PRO A 828 -7.57 155.15 2.01
C PRO A 828 -8.77 156.20 2.15
N LEU A 829 -8.63 157.18 3.08
CA LEU A 829 -9.09 158.63 3.13
C LEU A 829 -10.57 159.14 3.22
N GLU A 830 -10.70 160.41 3.67
CA GLU A 830 -11.85 161.32 4.01
C GLU A 830 -12.45 161.36 5.45
N ASP A 831 -12.99 162.54 5.80
CA ASP A 831 -13.61 163.14 7.03
C ASP A 831 -13.54 162.39 8.40
N PRO A 832 -13.07 163.01 9.50
CA PRO A 832 -12.72 162.26 10.73
C PRO A 832 -13.86 162.01 11.72
N GLU A 833 -14.63 163.03 12.12
CA GLU A 833 -15.49 162.99 13.32
C GLU A 833 -16.73 162.11 13.13
N THR A 834 -17.49 162.35 12.06
CA THR A 834 -18.72 161.60 11.72
C THR A 834 -18.42 160.15 11.38
N ARG A 835 -17.35 159.90 10.62
CA ARG A 835 -16.87 158.52 10.35
C ARG A 835 -16.34 157.81 11.59
N ARG A 836 -15.98 158.49 12.69
CA ARG A 836 -15.52 157.79 13.90
C ARG A 836 -16.64 157.02 14.55
N GLN A 837 -17.78 157.66 14.79
CA GLN A 837 -18.97 157.02 15.36
C GLN A 837 -19.57 155.97 14.42
N LEU A 838 -19.56 156.23 13.10
CA LEU A 838 -20.01 155.25 12.12
C LEU A 838 -19.10 154.01 12.07
N ARG A 839 -17.76 154.20 12.08
CA ARG A 839 -16.79 153.10 12.14
C ARG A 839 -16.88 152.32 13.45
N GLU A 840 -17.06 152.97 14.61
CA GLU A 840 -17.19 152.23 15.89
C GLU A 840 -18.46 151.36 15.97
N LEU A 841 -19.53 151.72 15.26
CA LEU A 841 -20.72 150.87 15.11
C LEU A 841 -20.54 149.78 14.05
N GLU A 842 -19.97 150.12 12.88
CA GLU A 842 -19.70 149.15 11.83
C GLU A 842 -18.67 148.10 12.25
N GLN A 843 -17.62 148.52 12.97
CA GLN A 843 -16.60 147.67 13.59
C GLN A 843 -17.25 146.65 14.53
N LYS A 844 -18.15 147.08 15.44
CA LYS A 844 -18.86 146.17 16.36
C LYS A 844 -19.75 145.17 15.61
N VAL A 845 -20.42 145.59 14.54
CA VAL A 845 -21.21 144.68 13.69
C VAL A 845 -20.30 143.70 12.96
N ARG A 846 -19.18 144.16 12.37
CA ARG A 846 -18.17 143.30 11.73
C ARG A 846 -17.55 142.32 12.71
N GLU A 847 -17.26 142.73 13.94
CA GLU A 847 -16.68 141.90 15.00
C GLU A 847 -17.66 140.82 15.49
N GLU A 848 -18.91 141.15 15.79
CA GLU A 848 -19.92 140.12 16.14
C GLU A 848 -20.23 139.20 14.95
N VAL A 849 -20.33 139.72 13.72
CA VAL A 849 -20.50 138.89 12.52
C VAL A 849 -19.31 137.96 12.31
N ALA A 850 -18.07 138.46 12.41
CA ALA A 850 -16.85 137.65 12.29
C ALA A 850 -16.75 136.60 13.41
N LYS A 851 -17.14 136.95 14.64
CA LYS A 851 -17.19 136.05 15.81
C LYS A 851 -18.24 134.95 15.65
N VAL A 852 -19.41 135.26 15.09
CA VAL A 852 -20.44 134.26 14.73
C VAL A 852 -19.98 133.38 13.57
N TYR A 853 -19.30 133.91 12.56
CA TYR A 853 -18.74 133.11 11.47
C TYR A 853 -17.58 132.23 11.93
N ALA A 854 -16.64 132.75 12.73
CA ALA A 854 -15.58 131.96 13.36
C ALA A 854 -16.17 130.87 14.26
N GLY A 855 -17.19 131.16 15.08
CA GLY A 855 -17.90 130.14 15.85
C GLY A 855 -18.52 129.03 14.98
N LYS A 856 -19.02 129.34 13.78
CA LYS A 856 -19.50 128.34 12.81
C LYS A 856 -18.37 127.58 12.12
N VAL A 857 -17.28 128.25 11.76
CA VAL A 857 -16.08 127.62 11.16
C VAL A 857 -15.46 126.64 12.16
N ASN A 858 -15.22 127.05 13.40
CA ASN A 858 -14.72 126.18 14.47
C ASN A 858 -15.64 124.97 14.69
N GLN A 859 -16.98 125.14 14.66
CA GLN A 859 -17.92 124.01 14.74
C GLN A 859 -17.93 123.08 13.51
N ILE A 860 -17.45 123.54 12.35
CA ILE A 860 -17.30 122.73 11.13
C ILE A 860 -15.95 122.00 11.18
N GLU A 861 -14.88 122.69 11.57
CA GLU A 861 -13.55 122.13 11.79
C GLU A 861 -13.55 121.06 12.89
N GLU A 862 -14.21 121.31 14.03
CA GLU A 862 -14.37 120.33 15.12
C GLU A 862 -15.13 119.08 14.64
N LYS A 863 -16.15 119.23 13.79
CA LYS A 863 -16.87 118.10 13.19
C LYS A 863 -16.01 117.33 12.20
N PHE A 864 -15.22 118.00 11.36
CA PHE A 864 -14.28 117.35 10.46
C PHE A 864 -13.15 116.66 11.21
N PHE A 865 -12.62 117.26 12.27
CA PHE A 865 -11.59 116.67 13.13
C PHE A 865 -12.11 115.44 13.86
N ALA A 866 -13.34 115.50 14.41
CA ALA A 866 -14.00 114.35 15.01
C ALA A 866 -14.30 113.22 14.00
N GLN A 867 -14.67 113.54 12.76
CA GLN A 867 -14.82 112.54 11.70
C GLN A 867 -13.47 111.95 11.28
N PHE A 868 -12.45 112.78 11.11
CA PHE A 868 -11.10 112.35 10.75
C PHE A 868 -10.49 111.42 11.80
N ASN A 869 -10.66 111.74 13.09
CA ASN A 869 -10.20 110.86 14.17
C ASN A 869 -10.93 109.51 14.16
N ARG A 870 -12.26 109.48 13.93
CA ARG A 870 -13.01 108.22 13.75
C ARG A 870 -12.55 107.42 12.53
N PHE A 871 -12.26 108.08 11.41
CA PHE A 871 -11.69 107.40 10.24
C PHE A 871 -10.30 106.83 10.53
N LYS A 872 -9.47 107.56 11.27
CA LYS A 872 -8.15 107.09 11.71
C LYS A 872 -8.25 105.88 12.66
N GLU A 873 -9.13 105.96 13.66
CA GLU A 873 -9.43 104.85 14.59
C GLU A 873 -9.94 103.60 13.84
N ASN A 874 -10.83 103.78 12.86
CA ASN A 874 -11.31 102.70 11.99
C ASN A 874 -10.19 102.11 11.10
N ILE A 875 -9.27 102.94 10.62
CA ILE A 875 -8.11 102.48 9.84
C ILE A 875 -7.12 101.72 10.73
N ASP A 876 -6.87 102.17 11.95
CA ASP A 876 -5.91 101.55 12.87
C ASP A 876 -6.48 100.26 13.50
N THR A 877 -7.80 100.15 13.71
CA THR A 877 -8.45 98.87 14.05
C THR A 877 -8.40 97.86 12.91
N LEU A 878 -8.73 98.27 11.67
CA LEU A 878 -8.62 97.40 10.48
C LEU A 878 -7.17 96.92 10.22
N LYS A 879 -6.15 97.73 10.53
CA LYS A 879 -4.74 97.28 10.50
C LYS A 879 -4.48 96.18 11.53
N ASN A 880 -4.96 96.34 12.76
CA ASN A 880 -4.75 95.36 13.82
C ASN A 880 -5.45 94.03 13.48
N GLU A 881 -6.71 94.08 13.01
CA GLU A 881 -7.43 92.90 12.52
C GLU A 881 -6.68 92.21 11.37
N LEU A 882 -6.09 92.97 10.44
CA LEU A 882 -5.27 92.41 9.36
C LEU A 882 -3.99 91.73 9.90
N TYR A 883 -3.29 92.34 10.86
CA TYR A 883 -2.12 91.74 11.50
C TYR A 883 -2.47 90.45 12.26
N ASP A 884 -3.57 90.43 13.01
CA ASP A 884 -4.04 89.26 13.74
C ASP A 884 -4.43 88.12 12.77
N ARG A 885 -5.08 88.43 11.64
CA ARG A 885 -5.38 87.43 10.60
C ARG A 885 -4.13 86.92 9.88
N VAL A 886 -3.13 87.76 9.65
CA VAL A 886 -1.82 87.32 9.11
C VAL A 886 -1.09 86.43 10.12
N ALA A 887 -1.21 86.69 11.42
CA ALA A 887 -0.67 85.82 12.47
C ALA A 887 -1.42 84.47 12.54
N GLU A 888 -2.77 84.47 12.51
CA GLU A 888 -3.58 83.24 12.47
C GLU A 888 -3.23 82.38 11.24
N LEU A 889 -3.14 82.98 10.05
CA LEU A 889 -2.74 82.29 8.82
C LEU A 889 -1.32 81.70 8.92
N LYS A 890 -0.38 82.39 9.58
CA LYS A 890 0.98 81.88 9.79
C LYS A 890 1.00 80.65 10.70
N VAL A 891 0.21 80.65 11.77
CA VAL A 891 0.05 79.47 12.66
C VAL A 891 -0.61 78.32 11.92
N ARG A 892 -1.72 78.56 11.21
CA ARG A 892 -2.40 77.54 10.38
C ARG A 892 -1.49 76.94 9.33
N ASN A 893 -0.60 77.74 8.73
CA ASN A 893 0.37 77.23 7.76
C ASN A 893 1.43 76.34 8.43
N GLN A 894 1.86 76.66 9.66
CA GLN A 894 2.75 75.78 10.44
C GLN A 894 2.05 74.47 10.86
N GLU A 895 0.78 74.52 11.26
CA GLU A 895 -0.04 73.32 11.53
C GLU A 895 -0.13 72.43 10.28
N VAL A 896 -0.34 73.02 9.10
CA VAL A 896 -0.38 72.30 7.82
C VAL A 896 0.97 71.66 7.45
N GLU A 897 2.10 72.33 7.68
CA GLU A 897 3.42 71.70 7.46
C GLU A 897 3.70 70.55 8.45
N VAL A 898 3.31 70.69 9.73
CA VAL A 898 3.42 69.59 10.71
C VAL A 898 2.56 68.39 10.29
N LEU A 899 1.33 68.63 9.82
CA LEU A 899 0.46 67.57 9.29
C LEU A 899 1.02 66.92 8.03
N LYS A 900 1.63 67.68 7.10
CA LYS A 900 2.33 67.12 5.92
C LYS A 900 3.46 66.19 6.34
N CYS A 901 4.32 66.62 7.27
CA CYS A 901 5.41 65.80 7.80
C CYS A 901 4.90 64.50 8.45
N ALA A 902 3.84 64.57 9.26
CA ALA A 902 3.21 63.41 9.86
C ALA A 902 2.66 62.44 8.79
N ILE A 903 1.96 62.94 7.78
CA ILE A 903 1.41 62.13 6.67
C ILE A 903 2.53 61.46 5.86
N VAL A 904 3.65 62.14 5.63
CA VAL A 904 4.83 61.53 4.97
C VAL A 904 5.42 60.41 5.85
N THR A 905 5.63 60.67 7.13
CA THR A 905 6.22 59.69 8.06
C THR A 905 5.35 58.44 8.22
N GLU A 906 4.02 58.56 8.27
CA GLU A 906 3.12 57.39 8.29
C GLU A 906 3.10 56.64 6.95
N ARG A 907 3.25 57.33 5.81
CA ARG A 907 3.41 56.67 4.49
C ARG A 907 4.73 55.91 4.39
N GLU A 908 5.82 56.45 4.95
CA GLU A 908 7.12 55.78 5.03
C GLU A 908 7.01 54.50 5.89
N LYS A 909 6.47 54.59 7.12
CA LYS A 909 6.20 53.42 7.98
C LYS A 909 5.33 52.37 7.30
N MET A 910 4.27 52.78 6.60
CA MET A 910 3.39 51.83 5.91
C MET A 910 4.09 51.19 4.71
N THR A 911 5.02 51.90 4.05
CA THR A 911 5.87 51.35 3.00
C THR A 911 6.86 50.33 3.57
N GLU A 912 7.52 50.62 4.70
CA GLU A 912 8.36 49.64 5.43
C GLU A 912 7.57 48.40 5.86
N LEU A 913 6.36 48.58 6.38
CA LEU A 913 5.51 47.46 6.80
C LEU A 913 5.11 46.58 5.61
N LEU A 914 4.82 47.18 4.44
CA LEU A 914 4.54 46.45 3.21
C LEU A 914 5.80 45.71 2.69
N THR A 915 6.97 46.35 2.67
CA THR A 915 8.21 45.67 2.24
C THR A 915 8.61 44.55 3.20
N GLN A 916 8.36 44.69 4.51
CA GLN A 916 8.55 43.61 5.48
C GLN A 916 7.54 42.48 5.27
N LYS A 917 6.29 42.76 4.85
CA LYS A 917 5.33 41.71 4.51
C LYS A 917 5.69 40.98 3.23
N ASP A 918 6.27 41.67 2.24
CA ASP A 918 6.83 41.06 1.03
C ASP A 918 8.04 40.18 1.33
N THR A 919 8.94 40.57 2.24
CA THR A 919 10.10 39.73 2.64
C THR A 919 9.67 38.56 3.52
N ASP A 920 8.73 38.75 4.45
CA ASP A 920 8.09 37.68 5.22
C ASP A 920 7.52 36.61 4.26
N ALA A 921 6.71 37.03 3.29
CA ALA A 921 6.04 36.17 2.32
C ALA A 921 7.03 35.41 1.42
N ARG A 922 8.08 36.07 0.92
CA ARG A 922 9.16 35.40 0.18
C ARG A 922 9.86 34.35 1.05
N SER A 923 10.18 34.68 2.31
CA SER A 923 10.82 33.73 3.23
C SER A 923 9.95 32.49 3.53
N LEU A 924 8.62 32.63 3.49
CA LEU A 924 7.68 31.51 3.63
C LEU A 924 7.65 30.65 2.36
N PHE A 925 7.67 31.28 1.19
CA PHE A 925 7.74 30.58 -0.10
C PHE A 925 9.06 29.80 -0.25
N ASP A 926 10.19 30.40 0.15
CA ASP A 926 11.50 29.74 0.13
C ASP A 926 11.55 28.53 1.07
N LYS A 927 11.02 28.66 2.30
CA LYS A 927 10.87 27.55 3.25
C LYS A 927 9.95 26.44 2.71
N GLN A 928 8.85 26.81 2.04
CA GLN A 928 7.96 25.84 1.39
C GLN A 928 8.66 25.12 0.23
N SER A 929 9.46 25.84 -0.56
CA SER A 929 10.28 25.28 -1.64
C SER A 929 11.33 24.30 -1.12
N GLU A 930 12.03 24.65 -0.04
CA GLU A 930 13.00 23.78 0.64
C GLU A 930 12.34 22.51 1.20
N LEU A 931 11.18 22.64 1.85
CA LEU A 931 10.41 21.51 2.38
C LEU A 931 9.90 20.58 1.26
N MET A 932 9.41 21.15 0.16
CA MET A 932 9.05 20.38 -1.04
C MET A 932 10.26 19.72 -1.70
N GLY A 933 11.46 20.33 -1.61
CA GLY A 933 12.73 19.72 -2.01
C GLY A 933 13.08 18.50 -1.15
N LYS A 934 12.93 18.60 0.17
CA LYS A 934 13.15 17.50 1.12
C LYS A 934 12.19 16.33 0.85
N TYR A 935 10.88 16.58 0.73
CA TYR A 935 9.93 15.51 0.41
C TYR A 935 10.18 14.86 -0.96
N LYS A 936 10.63 15.61 -1.98
CA LYS A 936 11.05 15.03 -3.27
C LYS A 936 12.29 14.14 -3.13
N ALA A 937 13.28 14.55 -2.33
CA ALA A 937 14.48 13.75 -2.07
C ALA A 937 14.18 12.48 -1.25
N GLU A 938 13.32 12.58 -0.23
CA GLU A 938 12.83 11.44 0.56
C GLU A 938 12.05 10.46 -0.31
N LEU A 939 11.14 10.93 -1.16
CA LEU A 939 10.39 10.10 -2.11
C LEU A 939 11.32 9.38 -3.09
N ALA A 940 12.30 10.09 -3.67
CA ALA A 940 13.28 9.50 -4.58
C ALA A 940 14.19 8.48 -3.90
N ASN A 941 14.56 8.69 -2.63
CA ASN A 941 15.33 7.73 -1.84
C ASN A 941 14.48 6.50 -1.44
N GLY A 942 13.19 6.71 -1.13
CA GLY A 942 12.21 5.64 -0.95
C GLY A 942 12.06 4.77 -2.19
N GLN A 943 11.88 5.38 -3.37
CA GLN A 943 11.82 4.70 -4.66
C GLN A 943 13.11 3.90 -4.96
N LYS A 944 14.30 4.47 -4.72
CA LYS A 944 15.57 3.74 -4.85
C LYS A 944 15.64 2.53 -3.91
N LYS A 945 15.15 2.64 -2.67
CA LYS A 945 15.15 1.53 -1.72
C LYS A 945 14.12 0.45 -2.07
N VAL A 946 12.96 0.82 -2.61
CA VAL A 946 12.00 -0.13 -3.19
C VAL A 946 12.66 -0.90 -4.34
N GLN A 947 13.26 -0.20 -5.32
CA GLN A 947 13.98 -0.85 -6.42
C GLN A 947 15.15 -1.75 -5.96
N PHE A 948 15.82 -1.41 -4.85
CA PHE A 948 16.85 -2.28 -4.27
C PHE A 948 16.23 -3.58 -3.74
N LEU A 949 15.17 -3.48 -2.93
CA LEU A 949 14.47 -4.63 -2.36
C LEU A 949 13.77 -5.47 -3.44
N GLU A 950 13.31 -4.86 -4.54
CA GLU A 950 12.76 -5.58 -5.69
C GLU A 950 13.82 -6.43 -6.41
N ARG A 951 15.05 -5.93 -6.56
CA ARG A 951 16.17 -6.73 -7.10
C ARG A 951 16.58 -7.84 -6.15
N GLU A 952 16.78 -7.54 -4.87
CA GLU A 952 17.14 -8.55 -3.87
C GLU A 952 16.08 -9.66 -3.80
N LEU A 953 14.80 -9.31 -3.82
CA LEU A 953 13.70 -10.27 -3.82
C LEU A 953 13.64 -11.10 -5.12
N GLN A 954 14.04 -10.52 -6.26
CA GLN A 954 14.16 -11.24 -7.52
C GLN A 954 15.36 -12.20 -7.52
N GLU A 955 16.52 -11.78 -7.03
CA GLU A 955 17.70 -12.64 -6.82
C GLU A 955 17.38 -13.82 -5.89
N LYS A 956 16.61 -13.60 -4.81
CA LYS A 956 16.14 -14.69 -3.94
C LYS A 956 15.16 -15.64 -4.63
N ARG A 957 14.29 -15.14 -5.53
CA ARG A 957 13.41 -16.01 -6.34
C ARG A 957 14.21 -16.88 -7.31
N GLU A 958 15.22 -16.31 -7.96
CA GLU A 958 16.09 -17.02 -8.90
C GLU A 958 16.96 -18.07 -8.20
N LEU A 959 17.48 -17.75 -7.01
CA LEU A 959 18.16 -18.71 -6.14
C LEU A 959 17.23 -19.88 -5.79
N VAL A 960 16.03 -19.62 -5.25
CA VAL A 960 15.05 -20.67 -4.90
C VAL A 960 14.59 -21.48 -6.12
N ALA A 961 14.53 -20.88 -7.31
CA ALA A 961 14.26 -21.60 -8.56
C ALA A 961 15.42 -22.56 -8.93
N SER A 962 16.68 -22.12 -8.77
CA SER A 962 17.85 -22.96 -9.01
C SER A 962 17.99 -24.10 -8.00
N GLU A 963 17.69 -23.84 -6.71
CA GLU A 963 17.64 -24.85 -5.64
C GLU A 963 16.56 -25.91 -5.93
N ARG A 964 15.37 -25.48 -6.35
CA ARG A 964 14.29 -26.40 -6.78
C ARG A 964 14.70 -27.26 -7.97
N GLN A 965 15.34 -26.69 -9.00
CA GLN A 965 15.83 -27.47 -10.14
C GLN A 965 16.95 -28.44 -9.76
N SER A 966 17.79 -28.07 -8.78
CA SER A 966 18.82 -28.96 -8.22
C SER A 966 18.19 -30.12 -7.45
N MET A 967 17.22 -29.83 -6.58
CA MET A 967 16.46 -30.83 -5.83
C MET A 967 15.65 -31.76 -6.74
N GLU A 968 15.06 -31.25 -7.82
CA GLU A 968 14.34 -32.04 -8.83
C GLU A 968 15.28 -33.04 -9.54
N LYS A 969 16.49 -32.61 -9.92
CA LYS A 969 17.53 -33.51 -10.45
C LYS A 969 17.95 -34.58 -9.43
N LEU A 970 18.13 -34.21 -8.17
CA LEU A 970 18.47 -35.16 -7.10
C LEU A 970 17.35 -36.18 -6.85
N ILE A 971 16.08 -35.75 -6.84
CA ILE A 971 14.92 -36.63 -6.73
C ILE A 971 14.83 -37.57 -7.92
N ALA A 972 15.10 -37.09 -9.15
CA ALA A 972 15.15 -37.93 -10.34
C ALA A 972 16.28 -38.97 -10.28
N GLN A 973 17.47 -38.59 -9.81
CA GLN A 973 18.59 -39.51 -9.59
C GLN A 973 18.24 -40.58 -8.54
N ILE A 974 17.76 -40.19 -7.36
CA ILE A 974 17.36 -41.14 -6.30
C ILE A 974 16.24 -42.08 -6.79
N THR A 975 15.34 -41.59 -7.65
CA THR A 975 14.29 -42.42 -8.26
C THR A 975 14.84 -43.43 -9.26
N ALA A 976 15.83 -43.02 -10.07
CA ALA A 976 16.54 -43.93 -10.97
C ALA A 976 17.37 -44.98 -10.21
N GLU A 977 18.11 -44.59 -9.17
CA GLU A 977 18.88 -45.50 -8.32
C GLU A 977 17.99 -46.52 -7.61
N ARG A 978 16.84 -46.09 -7.07
CA ARG A 978 15.83 -47.00 -6.50
C ARG A 978 15.27 -47.99 -7.52
N LYS A 979 15.02 -47.53 -8.75
CA LYS A 979 14.58 -48.40 -9.85
C LYS A 979 15.65 -49.44 -10.20
N MET A 980 16.91 -49.02 -10.38
CA MET A 980 18.04 -49.92 -10.64
C MET A 980 18.26 -50.94 -9.50
N PHE A 981 18.09 -50.52 -8.24
CA PHE A 981 18.17 -51.43 -7.09
C PHE A 981 17.05 -52.46 -7.10
N HIS A 982 15.80 -52.04 -7.38
CA HIS A 982 14.66 -52.95 -7.43
C HIS A 982 14.74 -53.92 -8.62
N GLU A 983 15.23 -53.48 -9.78
CA GLU A 983 15.51 -54.35 -10.93
C GLU A 983 16.59 -55.40 -10.59
N ARG A 984 17.63 -55.00 -9.87
CA ARG A 984 18.67 -55.93 -9.37
C ARG A 984 18.18 -56.87 -8.27
N GLU A 985 17.32 -56.40 -7.38
CA GLU A 985 16.62 -57.22 -6.38
C GLU A 985 15.72 -58.26 -7.06
N GLN A 986 14.99 -57.86 -8.11
CA GLN A 986 14.19 -58.79 -8.91
C GLN A 986 15.07 -59.83 -9.61
N GLU A 987 16.17 -59.43 -10.27
CA GLU A 987 17.12 -60.37 -10.86
C GLU A 987 17.65 -61.39 -9.84
N MET A 988 18.02 -60.94 -8.63
CA MET A 988 18.50 -61.84 -7.57
C MET A 988 17.40 -62.79 -7.11
N ASN A 989 16.17 -62.30 -6.91
CA ASN A 989 15.03 -63.14 -6.54
C ASN A 989 14.66 -64.16 -7.62
N ASP A 990 14.78 -63.81 -8.90
CA ASP A 990 14.52 -64.74 -10.01
C ASP A 990 15.63 -65.80 -10.12
N ARG A 991 16.91 -65.43 -9.94
CA ARG A 991 18.02 -66.41 -9.80
C ARG A 991 17.86 -67.33 -8.59
N PHE A 992 17.36 -66.83 -7.45
CA PHE A 992 17.06 -67.69 -6.30
C PHE A 992 15.98 -68.72 -6.63
N LYS A 993 14.89 -68.34 -7.30
CA LYS A 993 13.84 -69.29 -7.77
C LYS A 993 14.40 -70.32 -8.74
N GLU A 994 15.29 -69.93 -9.65
CA GLU A 994 15.96 -70.87 -10.56
C GLU A 994 16.77 -71.92 -9.78
N VAL A 995 17.59 -71.49 -8.80
CA VAL A 995 18.37 -72.38 -7.93
C VAL A 995 17.48 -73.25 -7.04
N GLU A 996 16.38 -72.73 -6.48
CA GLU A 996 15.39 -73.51 -5.74
C GLU A 996 14.77 -74.62 -6.61
N VAL A 997 14.43 -74.29 -7.86
CA VAL A 997 13.88 -75.24 -8.83
C VAL A 997 14.91 -76.29 -9.27
N GLU A 998 16.19 -75.95 -9.38
CA GLU A 998 17.26 -76.94 -9.64
C GLU A 998 17.58 -77.81 -8.42
N TYR A 999 17.54 -77.24 -7.22
CA TYR A 999 17.67 -77.98 -5.97
C TYR A 999 16.51 -78.97 -5.79
N GLN A 1000 15.26 -78.55 -6.06
CA GLN A 1000 14.09 -79.42 -6.00
C GLN A 1000 14.19 -80.58 -7.00
N LYS A 1001 14.54 -80.33 -8.27
CA LYS A 1001 14.80 -81.39 -9.27
C LYS A 1001 15.87 -82.38 -8.79
N SER A 1002 16.90 -81.88 -8.12
CA SER A 1002 17.99 -82.70 -7.58
C SER A 1002 17.54 -83.55 -6.39
N LEU A 1003 16.72 -82.98 -5.50
CA LEU A 1003 16.10 -83.67 -4.36
C LEU A 1003 15.11 -84.75 -4.82
N ASP A 1004 14.31 -84.46 -5.84
CA ASP A 1004 13.39 -85.41 -6.48
C ASP A 1004 14.16 -86.58 -7.10
N LEU A 1005 15.23 -86.30 -7.87
CA LEU A 1005 16.09 -87.33 -8.46
C LEU A 1005 16.81 -88.20 -7.42
N VAL A 1006 17.25 -87.62 -6.30
CA VAL A 1006 17.80 -88.39 -5.16
C VAL A 1006 16.70 -89.22 -4.50
N THR A 1007 15.48 -88.69 -4.38
CA THR A 1007 14.32 -89.40 -3.84
C THR A 1007 13.90 -90.58 -4.71
N GLU A 1008 13.87 -90.43 -6.05
CA GLU A 1008 13.64 -91.53 -6.99
C GLU A 1008 14.73 -92.61 -6.89
N LYS A 1009 16.01 -92.21 -6.85
CA LYS A 1009 17.14 -93.13 -6.65
C LYS A 1009 17.00 -93.90 -5.34
N TYR A 1010 16.66 -93.23 -4.24
CA TYR A 1010 16.39 -93.86 -2.95
C TYR A 1010 15.20 -94.83 -3.00
N GLN A 1011 14.08 -94.44 -3.63
CA GLN A 1011 12.92 -95.33 -3.80
C GLN A 1011 13.25 -96.57 -4.65
N SER A 1012 14.04 -96.40 -5.72
CA SER A 1012 14.51 -97.49 -6.57
C SER A 1012 15.46 -98.44 -5.83
N ALA A 1013 16.40 -97.90 -5.05
CA ALA A 1013 17.28 -98.67 -4.18
C ALA A 1013 16.49 -99.42 -3.09
N LYS A 1014 15.50 -98.76 -2.45
CA LYS A 1014 14.60 -99.35 -1.45
C LYS A 1014 13.77 -100.49 -2.04
N LYS A 1015 13.22 -100.33 -3.24
CA LYS A 1015 12.50 -101.39 -3.99
C LYS A 1015 13.42 -102.56 -4.33
N THR A 1016 14.65 -102.27 -4.72
CA THR A 1016 15.68 -103.29 -5.01
C THR A 1016 16.10 -104.07 -3.76
N ALA A 1017 16.31 -103.39 -2.63
CA ALA A 1017 16.59 -104.01 -1.34
C ALA A 1017 15.43 -104.87 -0.83
N LEU A 1018 14.18 -104.42 -1.00
CA LEU A 1018 12.99 -105.23 -0.70
C LEU A 1018 12.88 -106.48 -1.57
N ASN A 1019 13.22 -106.40 -2.86
CA ASN A 1019 13.29 -107.56 -3.74
C ASN A 1019 14.38 -108.56 -3.31
N TYR A 1020 15.58 -108.08 -2.94
CA TYR A 1020 16.63 -108.94 -2.41
C TYR A 1020 16.27 -109.57 -1.06
N LYS A 1021 15.64 -108.81 -0.16
CA LYS A 1021 15.11 -109.35 1.10
C LYS A 1021 14.11 -110.47 0.83
N LYS A 1022 13.12 -110.23 -0.04
CA LYS A 1022 12.12 -111.26 -0.38
C LYS A 1022 12.79 -112.49 -1.01
N TYR A 1023 13.74 -112.32 -1.91
CA TYR A 1023 14.47 -113.44 -2.52
C TYR A 1023 15.29 -114.24 -1.48
N ALA A 1024 15.85 -113.58 -0.46
CA ALA A 1024 16.49 -114.25 0.65
C ALA A 1024 15.48 -115.04 1.51
N GLU A 1025 14.32 -114.45 1.84
CA GLU A 1025 13.23 -115.11 2.58
C GLU A 1025 12.65 -116.31 1.80
N ASP A 1026 12.39 -116.17 0.49
CA ASP A 1026 11.92 -117.24 -0.39
C ASP A 1026 12.96 -118.38 -0.48
N LYS A 1027 14.27 -118.04 -0.52
CA LYS A 1027 15.37 -119.01 -0.52
C LYS A 1027 15.54 -119.70 0.84
N GLU A 1028 15.39 -118.98 1.95
CA GLU A 1028 15.41 -119.56 3.30
C GLU A 1028 14.25 -120.54 3.49
N GLN A 1029 13.04 -120.17 3.07
CA GLN A 1029 11.89 -121.09 3.04
C GLN A 1029 12.14 -122.32 2.17
N HIS A 1030 12.84 -122.20 1.04
CA HIS A 1030 13.25 -123.36 0.23
C HIS A 1030 14.26 -124.24 0.98
N MET A 1031 15.27 -123.66 1.63
CA MET A 1031 16.26 -124.41 2.42
C MET A 1031 15.62 -125.12 3.62
N LEU A 1032 14.65 -124.49 4.29
CA LEU A 1032 13.85 -125.12 5.36
C LEU A 1032 13.04 -126.31 4.83
N LYS A 1033 12.34 -126.16 3.70
CA LYS A 1033 11.57 -127.24 3.07
C LYS A 1033 12.46 -128.42 2.66
N GLU A 1034 13.64 -128.17 2.09
CA GLU A 1034 14.60 -129.23 1.76
C GLU A 1034 15.23 -129.86 3.01
N TYR A 1035 15.48 -129.08 4.08
CA TYR A 1035 15.95 -129.62 5.37
C TYR A 1035 14.91 -130.57 5.98
N ASP A 1036 13.63 -130.17 6.06
CA ASP A 1036 12.57 -131.03 6.58
C ASP A 1036 12.35 -132.26 5.67
N ARG A 1037 12.42 -132.11 4.34
CA ARG A 1037 12.38 -133.24 3.39
C ARG A 1037 13.54 -134.23 3.60
N ILE A 1038 14.75 -133.75 3.85
CA ILE A 1038 15.92 -134.60 4.15
C ILE A 1038 15.76 -135.28 5.51
N LYS A 1039 15.25 -134.56 6.52
CA LYS A 1039 14.97 -135.05 7.87
C LYS A 1039 13.85 -136.10 7.88
N GLU A 1040 12.79 -135.92 7.11
CA GLU A 1040 11.75 -136.93 6.86
C GLU A 1040 12.34 -138.15 6.13
N GLY A 1041 13.13 -137.95 5.07
CA GLY A 1041 13.82 -139.03 4.37
C GLY A 1041 14.74 -139.84 5.28
N TYR A 1042 15.48 -139.17 6.17
CA TYR A 1042 16.33 -139.80 7.19
C TYR A 1042 15.50 -140.55 8.24
N ASN A 1043 14.41 -139.95 8.74
CA ASN A 1043 13.50 -140.60 9.69
C ASN A 1043 12.85 -141.85 9.08
N VAL A 1044 12.42 -141.81 7.81
CA VAL A 1044 11.88 -142.98 7.09
C VAL A 1044 12.96 -144.04 6.85
N ALA A 1045 14.21 -143.65 6.58
CA ALA A 1045 15.32 -144.59 6.47
C ALA A 1045 15.65 -145.23 7.82
N LEU A 1046 15.71 -144.45 8.91
CA LEU A 1046 15.93 -144.91 10.27
C LEU A 1046 14.82 -145.85 10.72
N GLN A 1047 13.56 -145.51 10.45
CA GLN A 1047 12.40 -146.36 10.76
C GLN A 1047 12.46 -147.67 9.97
N LYS A 1048 12.85 -147.66 8.68
CA LYS A 1048 13.08 -148.90 7.90
C LYS A 1048 14.22 -149.75 8.48
N VAL A 1049 15.28 -149.14 9.03
CA VAL A 1049 16.36 -149.87 9.72
C VAL A 1049 15.87 -150.43 11.06
N GLN A 1050 15.11 -149.67 11.84
CA GLN A 1050 14.50 -150.12 13.10
C GLN A 1050 13.51 -151.27 12.88
N THR A 1051 12.65 -151.18 11.86
CA THR A 1051 11.74 -152.27 11.47
C THR A 1051 12.52 -153.52 11.06
N ARG A 1052 13.52 -153.42 10.18
CA ARG A 1052 14.38 -154.56 9.81
C ARG A 1052 15.13 -155.17 11.00
N MET A 1053 15.60 -154.33 11.93
CA MET A 1053 16.24 -154.79 13.17
C MET A 1053 15.24 -155.50 14.08
N LYS A 1054 14.00 -155.00 14.19
CA LYS A 1054 12.92 -155.62 14.94
C LYS A 1054 12.48 -156.95 14.32
N GLU A 1055 12.28 -157.01 13.00
CA GLU A 1055 12.02 -158.24 12.24
C GLU A 1055 13.13 -159.28 12.44
N ALA A 1056 14.40 -158.87 12.40
CA ALA A 1056 15.54 -159.75 12.64
C ALA A 1056 15.64 -160.23 14.11
N LEU A 1057 15.29 -159.37 15.08
CA LEU A 1057 15.23 -159.73 16.49
C LEU A 1057 14.06 -160.68 16.78
N GLU A 1058 12.87 -160.41 16.25
CA GLU A 1058 11.68 -161.25 16.40
C GLU A 1058 11.88 -162.62 15.73
N SER A 1059 12.47 -162.65 14.53
CA SER A 1059 12.87 -163.90 13.86
C SER A 1059 13.90 -164.71 14.68
N LYS A 1060 14.91 -164.04 15.25
CA LYS A 1060 15.92 -164.67 16.12
C LYS A 1060 15.32 -165.16 17.44
N GLU A 1061 14.40 -164.39 18.03
CA GLU A 1061 13.71 -164.78 19.27
C GLU A 1061 12.77 -165.96 19.01
N GLN A 1062 12.02 -165.95 17.91
CA GLN A 1062 11.18 -167.08 17.48
C GLN A 1062 12.02 -168.34 17.26
N SER A 1063 13.18 -168.22 16.58
CA SER A 1063 14.13 -169.33 16.43
C SER A 1063 14.69 -169.83 17.77
N LEU A 1064 14.93 -168.94 18.75
CA LEU A 1064 15.33 -169.32 20.10
C LEU A 1064 14.21 -170.00 20.88
N ARG A 1065 12.96 -169.51 20.81
CA ARG A 1065 11.78 -170.14 21.41
C ARG A 1065 11.53 -171.54 20.84
N GLU A 1066 11.62 -171.71 19.52
CA GLU A 1066 11.58 -173.03 18.88
C GLU A 1066 12.70 -173.95 19.36
N ARG A 1067 13.90 -173.41 19.61
CA ARG A 1067 15.05 -174.18 20.11
C ARG A 1067 14.90 -174.55 21.58
N MET A 1068 14.26 -173.70 22.39
CA MET A 1068 13.90 -174.03 23.78
C MET A 1068 12.80 -175.09 23.81
N ALA A 1069 11.72 -174.96 23.04
CA ALA A 1069 10.65 -175.97 22.96
C ALA A 1069 11.17 -177.36 22.52
N LYS A 1070 12.16 -177.40 21.61
CA LYS A 1070 12.88 -178.62 21.23
C LYS A 1070 13.70 -179.19 22.40
N LEU A 1071 14.37 -178.35 23.18
CA LEU A 1071 15.10 -178.78 24.39
C LEU A 1071 14.16 -179.24 25.52
N GLU A 1072 13.02 -178.56 25.71
CA GLU A 1072 12.01 -178.90 26.71
C GLU A 1072 11.38 -180.27 26.43
N THR A 1073 10.94 -180.51 25.20
CA THR A 1073 10.44 -181.84 24.77
C THR A 1073 11.51 -182.93 24.83
N GLU A 1074 12.78 -182.60 24.55
CA GLU A 1074 13.92 -183.49 24.82
C GLU A 1074 14.16 -183.77 26.31
N TYR A 1075 13.84 -182.84 27.22
CA TYR A 1075 13.97 -183.03 28.66
C TYR A 1075 12.79 -183.79 29.27
N GLU A 1076 11.55 -183.54 28.83
CA GLU A 1076 10.37 -184.30 29.24
C GLU A 1076 10.49 -185.77 28.81
N THR A 1077 10.94 -186.04 27.59
CA THR A 1077 11.19 -187.41 27.12
C THR A 1077 12.37 -188.09 27.82
N LYS A 1078 13.31 -187.34 28.43
CA LYS A 1078 14.34 -187.87 29.34
C LYS A 1078 13.75 -188.15 30.74
N LEU A 1079 12.90 -187.28 31.28
CA LEU A 1079 12.23 -187.45 32.58
C LEU A 1079 11.28 -188.65 32.59
N GLN A 1080 10.47 -188.84 31.54
CA GLN A 1080 9.59 -190.01 31.42
C GLN A 1080 10.36 -191.35 31.44
N ARG A 1081 11.60 -191.38 30.95
CA ARG A 1081 12.48 -192.57 30.99
C ARG A 1081 13.05 -192.87 32.39
N ILE A 1082 13.05 -191.90 33.30
CA ILE A 1082 13.47 -192.09 34.69
C ILE A 1082 12.32 -192.67 35.54
N GLY A 1083 11.08 -192.33 35.24
CA GLY A 1083 9.90 -192.84 35.96
C GLY A 1083 9.57 -194.32 35.73
N GLN A 1084 10.15 -194.98 34.73
CA GLN A 1084 9.88 -196.39 34.38
C GLN A 1084 10.91 -197.39 34.95
N LYS A 1085 11.60 -197.03 36.05
CA LYS A 1085 12.41 -197.97 36.86
C LYS A 1085 12.17 -197.78 38.36
N SER A 1086 10.98 -198.20 38.77
CA SER A 1086 10.70 -198.75 40.10
C SER A 1086 10.09 -200.14 39.94
#